data_AF-A0A800JM91-F1
#
_entry.id   AF-A0A800JM91-F1
#
_cell.length_a   1.000
_cell.length_b   1.000
_cell.length_c   1.000
_cell.angle_alpha   90.00
_cell.angle_beta   90.00
_cell.angle_gamma   90.00
#
_symmetry.space_group_name_H-M   'P 1'
#
loop_
_entity.id
_entity.type
_entity.pdbx_description
1 polymer ?
#
loop_
_entity_poly.entity_id
_entity_poly.type
_entity_poly.pdbx_seq_one_letter_code
_entity_poly.pdbx_strand_id
1 'polypeptide(L)'
;MISSALLLVLPLVQTPEVIPSDPAGPMLAAGRRARDAGNLKKARIDFEAALAFRPHDPELLTERLSVASEGDGRALWSQVLWEAIADERGRGRLPKAASSLVSGGVETQAVIKARAAAFKELVSLAKSKVRRNDPGDLAVAWWARRLALELAQVQPGLVAGASAEDLDPRHRLANEGDWREVPRALEKLWTRAAASGRTSLVIEAARIVVGLAAQAGFTNLKGEAPPGNFRANMGGTASNALAQARRRLKELAGRPWTIPELDEQLAAQEESFTREHDSFGLPGIALSPREWYLVETDCGFQTLRGVAATIEMHHTRLVNFYGEDPFTERQGLVRIVPLAAGLESEGAPFYWAAGFQGGDTTVFRFSAGTIEGLGHGLTHELTHRFDGALCPGQPSWLTEGKAVWTGSAYGHSEETEFVPNHVNKGTLRSVYGAGWSRENKLRELLIPDLEDYRANYSAGYALYVFLNTWVPVVDELDEDGKPLPEHLAEVMPGAGPLFQGRLNSFMSNAGRGAGDRMAQFEGLFCDGRDGRPEDFATFCRTYARFLRGFNAMNPAAWTDRYTSQVPGVASSPLIYDEPTWVWSRNRTEPYFGDAQAEEAGMLLDREGQRKDAALAFLWAMQLEGRLGVAEERLVGALEASGASAGAWAIAQQRVFPLHAVQADRPRALSLKRTMKLLATLEVAATVHGEHEWRQSAARFTADHDRLARWLGEPELLDHAPTNEATAWRSVHPVEGSAWVEEELVGHDDPFPTGNWFSAADGDLGVGRRKARSGTGRFGGANRGAVFVRGSHYELPGTYLLKTRVRFTTTYARGQVILGWGRRDRAVTIGISGAASTLEGNRDEEPKLRHVSWSMTGGFERDHSLQGAEPSAKIKLLQPSSAIEVELLVDGASASLYINGERQGTYHMTDGTPIEGYIGFSSSAGAFRMEHPVVERLDRPRTLLVPGLDSAGLDITSGRTLVFSELEGRLVAGIPPRTQGTLMLWVPCPRRYDPSEPIDSHTIKRRALVVCRSLIKSALRSNMTQEVIVSLPGAMEATDLDALEALIAAEFAEALPGQAAARPTFMRHPFDGLVPKGFEDTPDLGKRWVFFLDAAGVARFARPAYVLGGSFDPDLNHWLRVYRDYGRPPRDLPQPSREEEELEEELEGDSDAD
;
A
#
# COMPACT_ATOMS: atom_id res chain seq x y z
N MET A 1 2.56 -22.46 -45.75
CA MET A 1 2.84 -21.43 -46.76
C MET A 1 1.95 -20.24 -46.47
N ILE A 2 2.58 -19.09 -46.25
CA ILE A 2 2.04 -17.74 -45.97
C ILE A 2 1.32 -17.56 -44.61
N SER A 3 2.12 -17.07 -43.67
CA SER A 3 1.75 -16.35 -42.44
C SER A 3 0.91 -15.10 -42.72
N SER A 4 -0.03 -14.81 -41.82
CA SER A 4 -0.41 -13.44 -41.46
C SER A 4 -0.71 -13.40 -39.97
N ALA A 5 0.21 -12.85 -39.20
CA ALA A 5 0.06 -12.51 -37.80
C ALA A 5 -0.82 -11.26 -37.69
N LEU A 6 -1.94 -11.38 -36.99
CA LEU A 6 -2.75 -10.23 -36.57
C LEU A 6 -2.09 -9.64 -35.32
N LEU A 7 -1.18 -8.68 -35.53
CA LEU A 7 -0.72 -7.76 -34.49
C LEU A 7 -1.92 -6.94 -34.03
N LEU A 8 -2.32 -7.11 -32.77
CA LEU A 8 -3.23 -6.21 -32.06
C LEU A 8 -2.51 -4.85 -31.91
N VAL A 9 -2.75 -3.97 -32.86
CA VAL A 9 -2.40 -2.55 -32.78
C VAL A 9 -3.36 -1.91 -31.78
N LEU A 10 -2.84 -1.52 -30.60
CA LEU A 10 -3.51 -0.59 -29.69
C LEU A 10 -3.91 0.67 -30.49
N PRO A 11 -5.14 1.18 -30.35
CA PRO A 11 -5.51 2.40 -31.05
C PRO A 11 -4.65 3.55 -30.52
N LEU A 12 -3.88 4.17 -31.41
CA LEU A 12 -3.26 5.47 -31.19
C LEU A 12 -4.36 6.46 -30.81
N VAL A 13 -4.50 6.74 -29.51
CA VAL A 13 -5.22 7.91 -29.02
C VAL A 13 -4.56 9.12 -29.67
N GLN A 14 -5.30 9.82 -30.53
CA GLN A 14 -4.84 11.08 -31.08
C GLN A 14 -4.69 12.08 -29.91
N THR A 15 -3.45 12.27 -29.47
CA THR A 15 -3.08 13.35 -28.55
C THR A 15 -3.51 14.68 -29.16
N PRO A 16 -4.22 15.56 -28.43
CA PRO A 16 -4.56 16.88 -28.93
C PRO A 16 -3.31 17.64 -29.37
N GLU A 17 -3.44 18.36 -30.48
CA GLU A 17 -2.36 19.09 -31.15
C GLU A 17 -1.68 20.08 -30.18
N VAL A 18 -0.44 19.76 -29.80
CA VAL A 18 0.41 20.54 -28.90
C VAL A 18 0.98 21.71 -29.70
N ILE A 19 0.71 22.95 -29.28
CA ILE A 19 1.47 24.12 -29.71
C ILE A 19 2.47 24.42 -28.59
N PRO A 20 3.77 24.06 -28.71
CA PRO A 20 4.73 24.33 -27.67
C PRO A 20 5.06 25.83 -27.68
N SER A 21 4.81 26.53 -26.57
CA SER A 21 5.69 27.66 -26.22
C SER A 21 6.79 27.13 -25.31
N ASP A 22 7.92 27.81 -25.30
CA ASP A 22 9.12 27.37 -24.60
C ASP A 22 9.21 28.07 -23.23
N PRO A 23 8.88 27.41 -22.10
CA PRO A 23 8.99 28.03 -20.77
C PRO A 23 10.41 28.40 -20.37
N ALA A 24 11.42 27.71 -20.92
CA ALA A 24 12.81 28.06 -20.71
C ALA A 24 13.18 29.37 -21.46
N GLY A 25 12.46 29.70 -22.54
CA GLY A 25 12.73 30.84 -23.42
C GLY A 25 12.76 32.21 -22.72
N PRO A 26 11.73 32.60 -21.96
CA PRO A 26 11.75 33.85 -21.20
C PRO A 26 12.88 33.94 -20.17
N MET A 27 13.20 32.82 -19.49
CA MET A 27 14.26 32.74 -18.49
C MET A 27 15.64 32.83 -19.13
N LEU A 28 15.84 32.14 -20.26
CA LEU A 28 17.02 32.26 -21.11
C LEU A 28 17.24 33.71 -21.56
N ALA A 29 16.18 34.36 -22.03
CA ALA A 29 16.25 35.77 -22.45
C ALA A 29 16.56 36.71 -21.27
N ALA A 30 16.01 36.45 -20.09
CA ALA A 30 16.33 37.19 -18.87
C ALA A 30 17.79 36.99 -18.45
N GLY A 31 18.28 35.75 -18.47
CA GLY A 31 19.66 35.40 -18.17
C GLY A 31 20.66 36.05 -19.14
N ARG A 32 20.36 36.05 -20.45
CA ARG A 32 21.14 36.77 -21.47
C ARG A 32 21.19 38.26 -21.17
N ARG A 33 20.05 38.91 -20.94
CA ARG A 33 19.99 40.34 -20.58
C ARG A 33 20.80 40.64 -19.31
N ALA A 34 20.71 39.77 -18.29
CA ALA A 34 21.45 39.94 -17.04
C ALA A 34 22.95 39.78 -17.26
N ARG A 35 23.38 38.80 -18.06
CA ARG A 35 24.79 38.61 -18.42
C ARG A 35 25.33 39.80 -19.20
N ASP A 36 24.61 40.24 -20.23
CA ASP A 36 25.02 41.35 -21.09
C ASP A 36 25.06 42.68 -20.30
N ALA A 37 24.25 42.81 -19.25
CA ALA A 37 24.31 43.90 -18.27
C ALA A 37 25.38 43.72 -17.17
N GLY A 38 26.21 42.66 -17.23
CA GLY A 38 27.26 42.37 -16.26
C GLY A 38 26.79 41.77 -14.92
N ASN A 39 25.50 41.49 -14.75
CA ASN A 39 24.94 40.88 -13.53
C ASN A 39 24.99 39.34 -13.60
N LEU A 40 26.21 38.80 -13.46
CA LEU A 40 26.48 37.36 -13.58
C LEU A 40 25.72 36.51 -12.55
N LYS A 41 25.53 37.02 -11.32
CA LYS A 41 24.77 36.30 -10.28
C LYS A 41 23.31 36.10 -10.69
N LYS A 42 22.67 37.15 -11.20
CA LYS A 42 21.30 37.06 -11.71
C LYS A 42 21.23 36.18 -12.95
N ALA A 43 22.17 36.32 -13.88
CA ALA A 43 22.25 35.48 -15.08
C ALA A 43 22.33 34.00 -14.72
N ARG A 44 23.15 33.65 -13.72
CA ARG A 44 23.26 32.30 -13.18
C ARG A 44 21.91 31.76 -12.69
N ILE A 45 21.21 32.52 -11.86
CA ILE A 45 19.89 32.14 -11.32
C ILE A 45 18.89 31.94 -12.45
N ASP A 46 18.83 32.87 -13.41
CA ASP A 46 17.89 32.82 -14.52
C ASP A 46 18.20 31.63 -15.46
N PHE A 47 19.48 31.28 -15.69
CA PHE A 47 19.86 30.09 -16.46
C PHE A 47 19.60 28.78 -15.72
N GLU A 48 19.85 28.71 -14.40
CA GLU A 48 19.50 27.54 -13.58
C GLU A 48 17.99 27.30 -13.53
N ALA A 49 17.20 28.38 -13.47
CA ALA A 49 15.75 28.30 -13.60
C ALA A 49 15.33 27.76 -14.98
N ALA A 50 15.98 28.20 -16.06
CA ALA A 50 15.74 27.66 -17.40
C ALA A 50 16.13 26.17 -17.53
N LEU A 51 17.23 25.76 -16.90
CA LEU A 51 17.69 24.35 -16.88
C LEU A 51 16.74 23.43 -16.10
N ALA A 52 15.92 23.92 -15.18
CA ALA A 52 14.87 23.11 -14.56
C ALA A 52 13.84 22.59 -15.58
N PHE A 53 13.65 23.31 -16.70
CA PHE A 53 12.76 22.91 -17.80
C PHE A 53 13.48 22.10 -18.88
N ARG A 54 14.75 22.42 -19.12
CA ARG A 54 15.56 21.81 -20.17
C ARG A 54 16.94 21.41 -19.63
N PRO A 55 17.00 20.40 -18.75
CA PRO A 55 18.22 20.06 -18.01
C PRO A 55 19.38 19.62 -18.89
N HIS A 56 19.08 19.16 -20.11
CA HIS A 56 20.05 18.63 -21.07
C HIS A 56 20.14 19.46 -22.36
N ASP A 57 19.63 20.69 -22.38
CA ASP A 57 19.74 21.56 -23.56
C ASP A 57 21.17 22.11 -23.68
N PRO A 58 21.89 21.78 -24.77
CA PRO A 58 23.29 22.18 -24.94
C PRO A 58 23.51 23.69 -25.03
N GLU A 59 22.53 24.44 -25.55
CA GLU A 59 22.60 25.90 -25.65
C GLU A 59 22.48 26.51 -24.26
N LEU A 60 21.49 26.10 -23.47
CA LEU A 60 21.32 26.55 -22.09
C LEU A 60 22.49 26.19 -21.19
N LEU A 61 23.04 24.98 -21.34
CA LEU A 61 24.23 24.56 -20.61
C LEU A 61 25.47 25.37 -21.02
N THR A 62 25.60 25.74 -22.30
CA THR A 62 26.66 26.65 -22.77
C THR A 62 26.50 28.05 -22.16
N GLU A 63 25.27 28.58 -22.11
CA GLU A 63 24.95 29.87 -21.50
C GLU A 63 25.26 29.86 -19.99
N ARG A 64 24.87 28.79 -19.28
CA ARG A 64 25.19 28.58 -17.87
C ARG A 64 26.69 28.45 -17.62
N LEU A 65 27.42 27.77 -18.50
CA LEU A 65 28.88 27.64 -18.46
C LEU A 65 29.57 29.00 -18.67
N SER A 66 29.01 29.88 -19.52
CA SER A 66 29.58 31.21 -19.80
C SER A 66 29.61 32.15 -18.57
N VAL A 67 28.78 31.89 -17.57
CA VAL A 67 28.70 32.66 -16.31
C VAL A 67 29.23 31.86 -15.11
N ALA A 68 29.79 30.68 -15.34
CA ALA A 68 30.46 29.90 -14.30
C ALA A 68 31.80 30.54 -13.93
N SER A 69 32.15 30.52 -12.65
CA SER A 69 33.47 30.91 -12.18
C SER A 69 34.55 30.02 -12.80
N GLU A 70 35.72 30.59 -13.09
CA GLU A 70 36.92 29.85 -13.51
C GLU A 70 37.25 28.71 -12.52
N GLY A 71 37.95 27.68 -13.00
CA GLY A 71 38.31 26.51 -12.20
C GLY A 71 37.13 25.55 -11.97
N ASP A 72 36.81 25.28 -10.71
CA ASP A 72 35.90 24.20 -10.29
C ASP A 72 34.49 24.31 -10.90
N GLY A 73 33.86 25.49 -10.81
CA GLY A 73 32.54 25.72 -11.37
C GLY A 73 32.49 25.49 -12.88
N ARG A 74 33.54 25.88 -13.61
CA ARG A 74 33.66 25.64 -15.05
C ARG A 74 33.89 24.16 -15.36
N ALA A 75 34.69 23.44 -14.57
CA ALA A 75 34.89 22.00 -14.72
C ALA A 75 33.59 21.21 -14.52
N LEU A 76 32.82 21.54 -13.47
CA LEU A 76 31.53 20.92 -13.18
C LEU A 76 30.52 21.10 -14.32
N TRP A 77 30.33 22.34 -14.80
CA TRP A 77 29.37 22.58 -15.89
C TRP A 77 29.88 22.09 -17.25
N SER A 78 31.19 21.94 -17.42
CA SER A 78 31.77 21.24 -18.58
C SER A 78 31.39 19.76 -18.59
N GLN A 79 31.45 19.10 -17.42
CA GLN A 79 31.00 17.72 -17.27
C GLN A 79 29.53 17.57 -17.67
N VAL A 80 28.64 18.38 -17.09
CA VAL A 80 27.19 18.32 -17.38
C VAL A 80 26.90 18.58 -18.86
N LEU A 81 27.58 19.54 -19.48
CA LEU A 81 27.43 19.81 -20.92
C LEU A 81 27.84 18.60 -21.76
N TRP A 82 29.01 18.00 -21.46
CA TRP A 82 29.48 16.82 -22.19
C TRP A 82 28.52 15.64 -22.06
N GLU A 83 27.96 15.40 -20.88
CA GLU A 83 26.96 14.34 -20.62
C GLU A 83 25.68 14.58 -21.44
N ALA A 84 25.21 15.83 -21.53
CA ALA A 84 24.02 16.20 -22.27
C ALA A 84 24.16 16.06 -23.80
N ILE A 85 25.34 16.36 -24.37
CA ILE A 85 25.57 16.30 -25.83
C ILE A 85 25.98 14.91 -26.34
N ALA A 86 26.25 13.97 -25.45
CA ALA A 86 26.76 12.67 -25.83
C ALA A 86 25.66 11.77 -26.42
N ASP A 87 25.92 11.22 -27.60
CA ASP A 87 25.06 10.29 -28.32
C ASP A 87 25.03 8.87 -27.70
N GLU A 88 24.35 7.93 -28.35
CA GLU A 88 24.22 6.54 -27.91
C GLU A 88 25.55 5.76 -27.96
N ARG A 89 26.61 6.37 -28.48
CA ARG A 89 27.97 5.83 -28.58
C ARG A 89 28.94 6.54 -27.62
N GLY A 90 28.46 7.49 -26.82
CA GLY A 90 29.29 8.31 -25.95
C GLY A 90 30.17 9.28 -26.73
N ARG A 91 29.67 9.81 -27.85
CA ARG A 91 30.34 10.84 -28.66
C ARG A 91 29.48 12.09 -28.65
N GLY A 92 30.09 13.24 -28.40
CA GLY A 92 29.43 14.54 -28.47
C GLY A 92 30.28 15.51 -29.28
N ARG A 93 29.62 16.47 -29.95
CA ARG A 93 30.31 17.60 -30.58
C ARG A 93 29.94 18.87 -29.83
N LEU A 94 30.93 19.50 -29.21
CA LEU A 94 30.71 20.77 -28.51
C LEU A 94 30.19 21.85 -29.46
N PRO A 95 29.22 22.67 -29.03
CA PRO A 95 28.90 23.93 -29.68
C PRO A 95 30.16 24.80 -29.82
N LYS A 96 30.27 25.55 -30.93
CA LYS A 96 31.44 26.41 -31.18
C LYS A 96 31.67 27.41 -30.03
N ALA A 97 30.59 27.96 -29.48
CA ALA A 97 30.62 28.88 -28.33
C ALA A 97 31.11 28.20 -27.03
N ALA A 98 30.90 26.89 -26.87
CA ALA A 98 31.35 26.14 -25.70
C ALA A 98 32.82 25.71 -25.79
N SER A 99 33.37 25.58 -27.01
CA SER A 99 34.73 25.02 -27.23
C SER A 99 35.85 25.80 -26.52
N SER A 100 35.69 27.11 -26.34
CA SER A 100 36.62 27.96 -25.58
C SER A 100 36.29 28.08 -24.09
N LEU A 101 35.16 27.52 -23.63
CA LEU A 101 34.68 27.63 -22.25
C LEU A 101 34.89 26.34 -21.44
N VAL A 102 35.11 25.20 -22.09
CA VAL A 102 35.21 23.90 -21.43
C VAL A 102 36.56 23.72 -20.71
N SER A 103 36.55 23.06 -19.55
CA SER A 103 37.74 22.65 -18.78
C SER A 103 37.66 21.15 -18.42
N GLY A 104 38.80 20.48 -18.21
CA GLY A 104 38.82 19.05 -17.78
C GLY A 104 38.20 18.05 -18.76
N GLY A 105 38.35 18.31 -20.07
CA GLY A 105 37.57 17.61 -21.10
C GLY A 105 37.98 16.18 -21.42
N VAL A 106 39.21 15.74 -21.09
CA VAL A 106 39.74 14.43 -21.52
C VAL A 106 39.16 13.31 -20.67
N GLU A 107 39.19 13.48 -19.35
CA GLU A 107 38.70 12.56 -18.33
C GLU A 107 37.18 12.41 -18.45
N THR A 108 36.48 13.55 -18.57
CA THR A 108 35.03 13.62 -18.79
C THR A 108 34.61 12.83 -20.04
N GLN A 109 35.30 13.01 -21.17
CA GLN A 109 35.01 12.26 -22.41
C GLN A 109 35.30 10.76 -22.26
N ALA A 110 36.34 10.39 -21.50
CA ALA A 110 36.64 8.99 -21.21
C ALA A 110 35.51 8.34 -20.41
N VAL A 111 34.99 9.04 -19.38
CA VAL A 111 33.83 8.59 -18.56
C VAL A 111 32.60 8.38 -19.45
N ILE A 112 32.25 9.35 -20.28
CA ILE A 112 31.07 9.27 -21.18
C ILE A 112 31.17 8.09 -22.14
N LYS A 113 32.35 7.88 -22.74
CA LYS A 113 32.59 6.75 -23.63
C LYS A 113 32.53 5.41 -22.89
N ALA A 114 33.07 5.34 -21.67
CA ALA A 114 32.98 4.15 -20.83
C ALA A 114 31.53 3.86 -20.41
N ARG A 115 30.74 4.91 -20.11
CA ARG A 115 29.32 4.82 -19.73
C ARG A 115 28.48 4.23 -20.85
N ALA A 116 28.66 4.71 -22.09
CA ALA A 116 27.99 4.15 -23.26
C ALA A 116 28.36 2.67 -23.52
N ALA A 117 29.61 2.28 -23.23
CA ALA A 117 30.06 0.91 -23.38
C ALA A 117 29.46 -0.04 -22.31
N ALA A 118 29.37 0.43 -21.07
CA ALA A 118 28.74 -0.27 -19.95
C ALA A 118 27.23 -0.43 -20.16
N PHE A 119 26.54 0.64 -20.56
CA PHE A 119 25.12 0.60 -20.90
C PHE A 119 24.79 -0.48 -21.94
N LYS A 120 25.57 -0.55 -23.03
CA LYS A 120 25.41 -1.60 -24.06
C LYS A 120 25.67 -3.01 -23.54
N GLU A 121 26.62 -3.18 -22.61
CA GLU A 121 26.89 -4.48 -21.96
C GLU A 121 25.67 -4.94 -21.16
N LEU A 122 25.08 -4.05 -20.36
CA LEU A 122 23.93 -4.34 -19.50
C LEU A 122 22.65 -4.64 -20.30
N VAL A 123 22.34 -3.82 -21.31
CA VAL A 123 21.19 -4.08 -22.21
C VAL A 123 21.36 -5.42 -22.94
N SER A 124 22.56 -5.74 -23.42
CA SER A 124 22.84 -7.03 -24.05
C SER A 124 22.72 -8.19 -23.06
N LEU A 125 23.16 -8.00 -21.80
CA LEU A 125 23.04 -9.00 -20.76
C LEU A 125 21.56 -9.30 -20.50
N ALA A 126 20.74 -8.28 -20.25
CA ALA A 126 19.30 -8.43 -20.02
C ALA A 126 18.61 -9.20 -21.16
N LYS A 127 18.86 -8.81 -22.42
CA LYS A 127 18.32 -9.52 -23.61
C LYS A 127 18.72 -10.98 -23.66
N SER A 128 19.98 -11.31 -23.36
CA SER A 128 20.48 -12.69 -23.41
C SER A 128 19.82 -13.58 -22.35
N LYS A 129 19.47 -12.99 -21.21
CA LYS A 129 18.96 -13.68 -20.04
C LYS A 129 17.47 -14.00 -20.12
N VAL A 130 16.66 -13.05 -20.61
CA VAL A 130 15.21 -13.27 -20.83
C VAL A 130 14.93 -14.46 -21.76
N ARG A 131 15.78 -14.70 -22.77
CA ARG A 131 15.59 -15.79 -23.75
C ARG A 131 15.63 -17.20 -23.17
N ARG A 132 16.27 -17.40 -22.00
CA ARG A 132 16.44 -18.73 -21.41
C ARG A 132 15.27 -19.16 -20.54
N ASN A 133 14.41 -18.22 -20.18
CA ASN A 133 13.20 -18.45 -19.39
C ASN A 133 13.46 -19.26 -18.09
N ASP A 134 14.60 -18.99 -17.45
CA ASP A 134 14.96 -19.56 -16.16
C ASP A 134 14.81 -18.50 -15.07
N PRO A 135 14.23 -18.80 -13.90
CA PRO A 135 14.02 -17.82 -12.83
C PRO A 135 15.28 -17.04 -12.44
N GLY A 136 16.43 -17.72 -12.38
CA GLY A 136 17.71 -17.07 -12.06
C GLY A 136 18.15 -16.07 -13.13
N ASP A 137 17.96 -16.41 -14.40
CA ASP A 137 18.30 -15.52 -15.50
C ASP A 137 17.31 -14.33 -15.60
N LEU A 138 16.02 -14.53 -15.31
CA LEU A 138 15.03 -13.45 -15.25
C LEU A 138 15.37 -12.42 -14.15
N ALA A 139 15.79 -12.88 -12.97
CA ALA A 139 16.25 -12.02 -11.89
C ALA A 139 17.46 -11.16 -12.31
N VAL A 140 18.45 -11.77 -12.98
CA VAL A 140 19.63 -11.04 -13.52
C VAL A 140 19.21 -10.03 -14.59
N ALA A 141 18.26 -10.39 -15.47
CA ALA A 141 17.78 -9.48 -16.50
C ALA A 141 17.12 -8.24 -15.90
N TRP A 142 16.30 -8.43 -14.87
CA TRP A 142 15.62 -7.35 -14.17
C TRP A 142 16.61 -6.38 -13.51
N TRP A 143 17.58 -6.91 -12.76
CA TRP A 143 18.68 -6.12 -12.19
C TRP A 143 19.46 -5.33 -13.26
N ALA A 144 19.84 -5.99 -14.36
CA ALA A 144 20.64 -5.37 -15.41
C ALA A 144 19.91 -4.21 -16.12
N ARG A 145 18.58 -4.31 -16.33
CA ARG A 145 17.76 -3.22 -16.90
C ARG A 145 17.76 -1.99 -16.01
N ARG A 146 17.59 -2.19 -14.70
CA ARG A 146 17.56 -1.10 -13.71
C ARG A 146 18.91 -0.40 -13.60
N LEU A 147 20.00 -1.16 -13.59
CA LEU A 147 21.34 -0.58 -13.65
C LEU A 147 21.59 0.17 -14.97
N ALA A 148 21.12 -0.35 -16.11
CA ALA A 148 21.21 0.37 -17.39
C ALA A 148 20.41 1.69 -17.37
N LEU A 149 19.23 1.70 -16.76
CA LEU A 149 18.42 2.90 -16.56
C LEU A 149 19.14 3.93 -15.68
N GLU A 150 19.76 3.52 -14.58
CA GLU A 150 20.56 4.40 -13.71
C GLU A 150 21.68 5.10 -14.50
N LEU A 151 22.39 4.36 -15.38
CA LEU A 151 23.43 4.96 -16.23
C LEU A 151 22.85 5.96 -17.24
N ALA A 152 21.67 5.67 -17.79
CA ALA A 152 21.00 6.52 -18.78
C ALA A 152 20.44 7.82 -18.19
N GLN A 153 20.07 7.85 -16.90
CA GLN A 153 19.57 9.06 -16.24
C GLN A 153 20.63 10.16 -16.08
N VAL A 154 21.93 9.86 -16.25
CA VAL A 154 23.00 10.87 -16.27
C VAL A 154 23.35 11.27 -17.71
N GLN A 155 23.30 10.33 -18.64
CA GLN A 155 23.61 10.55 -20.06
C GLN A 155 22.38 10.21 -20.92
N PRO A 156 21.44 11.15 -21.13
CA PRO A 156 20.13 10.87 -21.74
C PRO A 156 20.22 10.37 -23.19
N GLY A 157 21.28 10.73 -23.92
CA GLY A 157 21.49 10.26 -25.30
C GLY A 157 21.66 8.73 -25.42
N LEU A 158 21.92 8.02 -24.32
CA LEU A 158 21.98 6.55 -24.30
C LEU A 158 20.63 5.90 -24.66
N VAL A 159 19.52 6.55 -24.31
CA VAL A 159 18.16 6.02 -24.52
C VAL A 159 17.80 6.00 -26.01
N ALA A 160 18.35 6.91 -26.82
CA ALA A 160 18.03 7.02 -28.25
C ALA A 160 18.33 5.74 -29.06
N GLY A 161 19.23 4.88 -28.57
CA GLY A 161 19.61 3.61 -29.20
C GLY A 161 18.96 2.36 -28.61
N ALA A 162 18.06 2.49 -27.63
CA ALA A 162 17.41 1.38 -26.94
C ALA A 162 15.88 1.45 -27.08
N SER A 163 15.20 0.30 -27.09
CA SER A 163 13.73 0.29 -27.02
C SER A 163 13.25 0.54 -25.60
N ALA A 164 12.01 1.04 -25.44
CA ALA A 164 11.41 1.24 -24.12
C ALA A 164 11.34 -0.06 -23.30
N GLU A 165 11.11 -1.20 -23.95
CA GLU A 165 11.07 -2.53 -23.30
C GLU A 165 12.45 -2.98 -22.78
N ASP A 166 13.53 -2.55 -23.43
CA ASP A 166 14.89 -2.89 -23.03
C ASP A 166 15.31 -2.20 -21.73
N LEU A 167 14.63 -1.12 -21.37
CA LEU A 167 14.90 -0.29 -20.20
C LEU A 167 13.75 -0.26 -19.21
N ASP A 168 12.65 -0.99 -19.43
CA ASP A 168 11.54 -1.05 -18.48
C ASP A 168 12.06 -1.62 -17.15
N PRO A 169 12.08 -0.82 -16.07
CA PRO A 169 12.64 -1.22 -14.78
C PRO A 169 11.70 -2.14 -14.00
N ARG A 170 10.49 -2.41 -14.51
CA ARG A 170 9.54 -3.36 -13.94
C ARG A 170 9.89 -4.78 -14.34
N HIS A 171 9.66 -5.74 -13.44
CA HIS A 171 9.78 -7.15 -13.76
C HIS A 171 8.63 -7.58 -14.68
N ARG A 172 8.95 -8.43 -15.67
CA ARG A 172 7.98 -9.13 -16.50
C ARG A 172 8.51 -10.54 -16.79
N LEU A 173 7.64 -11.53 -16.70
CA LEU A 173 7.86 -12.88 -17.23
C LEU A 173 8.05 -12.81 -18.76
N ALA A 174 8.80 -13.77 -19.32
CA ALA A 174 9.24 -13.70 -20.71
C ALA A 174 8.12 -13.98 -21.70
N ASN A 175 7.19 -14.89 -21.37
CA ASN A 175 6.06 -15.29 -22.19
C ASN A 175 4.79 -15.57 -21.36
N GLU A 176 3.64 -15.44 -22.00
CA GLU A 176 2.28 -15.67 -21.47
C GLU A 176 2.05 -17.13 -20.99
N GLY A 177 2.95 -18.06 -21.32
CA GLY A 177 2.89 -19.45 -20.88
C GLY A 177 3.67 -19.76 -19.60
N ASP A 178 4.51 -18.84 -19.12
CA ASP A 178 5.51 -19.14 -18.10
C ASP A 178 4.88 -19.31 -16.71
N TRP A 179 3.87 -18.50 -16.39
CA TRP A 179 3.12 -18.66 -15.14
C TRP A 179 2.36 -20.00 -15.09
N ARG A 180 2.08 -20.65 -16.22
CA ARG A 180 1.31 -21.92 -16.27
C ARG A 180 2.07 -23.09 -15.64
N GLU A 181 3.39 -23.00 -15.53
CA GLU A 181 4.18 -24.01 -14.83
C GLU A 181 3.89 -24.03 -13.33
N VAL A 182 3.47 -22.90 -12.74
CA VAL A 182 3.14 -22.81 -11.30
C VAL A 182 1.90 -23.66 -10.95
N PRO A 183 0.72 -23.49 -11.59
CA PRO A 183 -0.42 -24.37 -11.38
C PRO A 183 -0.15 -25.85 -11.68
N ARG A 184 0.70 -26.15 -12.68
CA ARG A 184 1.13 -27.53 -12.99
C ARG A 184 2.00 -28.13 -11.89
N ALA A 185 2.87 -27.33 -11.27
CA ALA A 185 3.67 -27.76 -10.13
C ALA A 185 2.79 -28.06 -8.91
N LEU A 186 1.78 -27.22 -8.66
CA LEU A 186 0.75 -27.47 -7.64
C LEU A 186 -0.03 -28.76 -7.93
N GLU A 187 -0.39 -29.01 -9.20
CA GLU A 187 -1.10 -30.24 -9.59
C GLU A 187 -0.31 -31.50 -9.28
N LYS A 188 0.98 -31.51 -9.65
CA LYS A 188 1.89 -32.59 -9.31
C LYS A 188 2.04 -32.75 -7.80
N LEU A 189 2.05 -31.65 -7.05
CA LEU A 189 2.15 -31.64 -5.60
C LEU A 189 0.94 -32.29 -4.94
N TRP A 190 -0.29 -31.83 -5.23
CA TRP A 190 -1.48 -32.39 -4.61
C TRP A 190 -1.72 -33.83 -5.04
N THR A 191 -1.37 -34.21 -6.28
CA THR A 191 -1.50 -35.59 -6.75
C THR A 191 -0.59 -36.53 -5.96
N ARG A 192 0.67 -36.11 -5.73
CA ARG A 192 1.62 -36.87 -4.90
C ARG A 192 1.20 -36.90 -3.43
N ALA A 193 0.69 -35.78 -2.92
CA ALA A 193 0.18 -35.68 -1.55
C ALA A 193 -1.01 -36.63 -1.33
N ALA A 194 -1.96 -36.66 -2.26
CA ALA A 194 -3.11 -37.56 -2.23
C ALA A 194 -2.68 -39.03 -2.23
N ALA A 195 -1.72 -39.40 -3.10
CA ALA A 195 -1.17 -40.76 -3.16
C ALA A 195 -0.44 -41.18 -1.86
N SER A 196 0.08 -40.22 -1.10
CA SER A 196 0.76 -40.45 0.19
C SER A 196 -0.13 -40.23 1.41
N GLY A 197 -1.43 -39.98 1.21
CA GLY A 197 -2.39 -39.75 2.30
C GLY A 197 -2.19 -38.42 3.06
N ARG A 198 -1.40 -37.48 2.52
CA ARG A 198 -1.17 -36.15 3.12
C ARG A 198 -2.33 -35.20 2.78
N THR A 199 -3.49 -35.42 3.41
CA THR A 199 -4.75 -34.71 3.11
C THR A 199 -4.64 -33.19 3.24
N SER A 200 -3.96 -32.69 4.28
CA SER A 200 -3.78 -31.25 4.52
C SER A 200 -3.10 -30.55 3.34
N LEU A 201 -2.01 -31.14 2.84
CA LEU A 201 -1.27 -30.60 1.69
C LEU A 201 -2.07 -30.65 0.38
N VAL A 202 -2.95 -31.64 0.21
CA VAL A 202 -3.89 -31.66 -0.94
C VAL A 202 -4.80 -30.44 -0.87
N ILE A 203 -5.34 -30.13 0.31
CA ILE A 203 -6.23 -28.98 0.50
C ILE A 203 -5.50 -27.68 0.20
N GLU A 204 -4.33 -27.45 0.79
CA GLU A 204 -3.54 -26.23 0.58
C GLU A 204 -3.20 -26.00 -0.90
N ALA A 205 -2.66 -27.03 -1.58
CA ALA A 205 -2.27 -26.90 -2.99
C ALA A 205 -3.47 -26.75 -3.94
N ALA A 206 -4.57 -27.48 -3.68
CA ALA A 206 -5.77 -27.38 -4.51
C ALA A 206 -6.51 -26.06 -4.32
N ARG A 207 -6.56 -25.51 -3.09
CA ARG A 207 -7.20 -24.23 -2.78
C ARG A 207 -6.62 -23.09 -3.61
N ILE A 208 -5.30 -23.00 -3.74
CA ILE A 208 -4.64 -21.98 -4.56
C ILE A 208 -5.14 -22.02 -6.02
N VAL A 209 -5.26 -23.21 -6.60
CA VAL A 209 -5.76 -23.36 -7.99
C VAL A 209 -7.27 -23.10 -8.09
N VAL A 210 -8.05 -23.41 -7.05
CA VAL A 210 -9.46 -23.01 -6.98
C VAL A 210 -9.57 -21.48 -6.92
N GLY A 211 -8.71 -20.80 -6.16
CA GLY A 211 -8.64 -19.34 -6.12
C GLY A 211 -8.30 -18.72 -7.47
N LEU A 212 -7.31 -19.28 -8.18
CA LEU A 212 -7.03 -18.91 -9.58
C LEU A 212 -8.25 -19.14 -10.48
N ALA A 213 -9.00 -20.24 -10.29
CA ALA A 213 -10.20 -20.52 -11.07
C ALA A 213 -11.36 -19.54 -10.76
N ALA A 214 -11.45 -19.03 -9.53
CA ALA A 214 -12.38 -17.96 -9.16
C ALA A 214 -11.98 -16.65 -9.85
N GLN A 215 -10.70 -16.28 -9.82
CA GLN A 215 -10.18 -15.10 -10.54
C GLN A 215 -10.46 -15.16 -12.05
N ALA A 216 -10.28 -16.34 -12.66
CA ALA A 216 -10.61 -16.57 -14.07
C ALA A 216 -12.11 -16.36 -14.38
N GLY A 217 -12.98 -16.42 -13.37
CA GLY A 217 -14.41 -16.16 -13.50
C GLY A 217 -14.81 -14.70 -13.32
N PHE A 218 -13.91 -13.81 -12.89
CA PHE A 218 -14.23 -12.39 -12.72
C PHE A 218 -14.40 -11.70 -14.08
N THR A 219 -15.48 -10.95 -14.23
CA THR A 219 -15.78 -10.19 -15.46
C THR A 219 -14.86 -8.99 -15.66
N ASN A 220 -14.26 -8.49 -14.57
CA ASN A 220 -13.49 -7.23 -14.54
C ASN A 220 -12.00 -7.46 -14.23
N LEU A 221 -11.48 -8.65 -14.53
CA LEU A 221 -10.06 -8.96 -14.40
C LEU A 221 -9.24 -7.99 -15.27
N LYS A 222 -8.17 -7.43 -14.70
CA LYS A 222 -7.24 -6.54 -15.41
C LYS A 222 -6.07 -7.33 -15.99
N GLY A 223 -5.50 -6.79 -17.06
CA GLY A 223 -4.42 -7.45 -17.79
C GLY A 223 -4.90 -8.60 -18.67
N GLU A 224 -4.00 -9.54 -18.94
CA GLU A 224 -4.29 -10.66 -19.83
C GLU A 224 -5.19 -11.69 -19.12
N ALA A 225 -6.25 -12.12 -19.82
CA ALA A 225 -7.15 -13.14 -19.30
C ALA A 225 -6.49 -14.53 -19.34
N PRO A 226 -6.73 -15.41 -18.34
CA PRO A 226 -6.28 -16.79 -18.40
C PRO A 226 -6.95 -17.54 -19.57
N PRO A 227 -6.43 -18.71 -19.99
CA PRO A 227 -7.06 -19.53 -21.02
C PRO A 227 -8.53 -19.80 -20.68
N GLY A 228 -9.44 -19.63 -21.65
CA GLY A 228 -10.89 -19.72 -21.41
C GLY A 228 -11.39 -21.06 -20.85
N ASN A 229 -10.59 -22.13 -20.96
CA ASN A 229 -10.88 -23.44 -20.39
C ASN A 229 -10.18 -23.74 -19.05
N PHE A 230 -9.45 -22.77 -18.47
CA PHE A 230 -8.71 -22.96 -17.21
C PHE A 230 -9.65 -23.39 -16.07
N ARG A 231 -10.79 -22.69 -15.93
CA ARG A 231 -11.79 -22.98 -14.90
C ARG A 231 -12.38 -24.38 -15.03
N ALA A 232 -12.75 -24.78 -16.25
CA ALA A 232 -13.35 -26.10 -16.50
C ALA A 232 -12.34 -27.24 -16.33
N ASN A 233 -11.09 -27.05 -16.74
CA ASN A 233 -10.08 -28.10 -16.73
C ASN A 233 -9.35 -28.15 -15.38
N MET A 234 -8.41 -27.23 -15.18
CA MET A 234 -7.52 -27.25 -14.03
C MET A 234 -8.25 -26.86 -12.75
N GLY A 235 -9.12 -25.84 -12.82
CA GLY A 235 -9.99 -25.44 -11.71
C GLY A 235 -10.96 -26.55 -11.29
N GLY A 236 -11.58 -27.24 -12.24
CA GLY A 236 -12.46 -28.38 -11.99
C GLY A 236 -11.73 -29.55 -11.33
N THR A 237 -10.52 -29.87 -11.81
CA THR A 237 -9.67 -30.93 -11.23
C THR A 237 -9.27 -30.60 -9.79
N ALA A 238 -8.85 -29.36 -9.53
CA ALA A 238 -8.51 -28.89 -8.19
C ALA A 238 -9.74 -28.90 -7.26
N SER A 239 -10.91 -28.46 -7.74
CA SER A 239 -12.16 -28.46 -6.96
C SER A 239 -12.55 -29.88 -6.53
N ASN A 240 -12.41 -30.86 -7.43
CA ASN A 240 -12.69 -32.26 -7.12
C ASN A 240 -11.71 -32.82 -6.08
N ALA A 241 -10.41 -32.54 -6.24
CA ALA A 241 -9.38 -32.94 -5.28
C ALA A 241 -9.63 -32.32 -3.90
N LEU A 242 -9.95 -31.02 -3.85
CA LEU A 242 -10.28 -30.29 -2.63
C LEU A 242 -11.51 -30.89 -1.93
N ALA A 243 -12.59 -31.17 -2.67
CA ALA A 243 -13.81 -31.76 -2.12
C ALA A 243 -13.56 -33.16 -1.54
N GLN A 244 -12.76 -33.98 -2.21
CA GLN A 244 -12.37 -35.31 -1.70
C GLN A 244 -11.50 -35.20 -0.45
N ALA A 245 -10.53 -34.27 -0.45
CA ALA A 245 -9.64 -34.06 0.68
C ALA A 245 -10.40 -33.53 1.92
N ARG A 246 -11.36 -32.61 1.74
CA ARG A 246 -12.22 -32.13 2.84
C ARG A 246 -13.06 -33.24 3.47
N ARG A 247 -13.63 -34.14 2.66
CA ARG A 247 -14.36 -35.31 3.20
C ARG A 247 -13.45 -36.20 4.05
N ARG A 248 -12.25 -36.50 3.54
CA ARG A 248 -11.26 -37.30 4.27
C ARG A 248 -10.75 -36.58 5.51
N LEU A 249 -10.57 -35.27 5.47
CA LEU A 249 -10.19 -34.48 6.64
C LEU A 249 -11.28 -34.56 7.71
N LYS A 250 -12.57 -34.46 7.33
CA LYS A 250 -13.69 -34.61 8.27
C LYS A 250 -13.73 -36.00 8.94
N GLU A 251 -13.36 -37.05 8.22
CA GLU A 251 -13.25 -38.42 8.77
C GLU A 251 -12.07 -38.60 9.73
N LEU A 252 -11.00 -37.81 9.54
CA LEU A 252 -9.77 -37.88 10.34
C LEU A 252 -9.75 -36.86 11.49
N ALA A 253 -10.47 -35.76 11.35
CA ALA A 253 -10.55 -34.71 12.34
C ALA A 253 -11.29 -35.25 13.57
N GLY A 254 -10.75 -34.97 14.76
CA GLY A 254 -11.45 -35.25 16.01
C GLY A 254 -12.73 -34.40 16.14
N ARG A 255 -13.47 -34.59 17.24
CA ARG A 255 -14.67 -33.78 17.50
C ARG A 255 -14.33 -32.27 17.50
N PRO A 256 -15.22 -31.39 16.99
CA PRO A 256 -15.06 -29.94 17.10
C PRO A 256 -14.86 -29.49 18.54
N TRP A 257 -14.20 -28.35 18.72
CA TRP A 257 -14.05 -27.69 20.01
C TRP A 257 -15.35 -27.06 20.47
N THR A 258 -15.63 -27.10 21.77
CA THR A 258 -16.74 -26.36 22.40
C THR A 258 -16.23 -25.04 23.00
N ILE A 259 -17.13 -24.09 23.24
CA ILE A 259 -16.75 -22.81 23.88
C ILE A 259 -16.13 -23.00 25.28
N PRO A 260 -16.69 -23.85 26.18
CA PRO A 260 -16.06 -24.09 27.49
C PRO A 260 -14.62 -24.60 27.38
N GLU A 261 -14.35 -25.55 26.49
CA GLU A 261 -12.99 -26.08 26.28
C GLU A 261 -12.02 -25.02 25.76
N LEU A 262 -12.50 -24.12 24.90
CA LEU A 262 -11.69 -23.00 24.44
C LEU A 262 -11.44 -22.02 25.60
N ASP A 263 -12.44 -21.70 26.42
CA ASP A 263 -12.32 -20.79 27.57
C ASP A 263 -11.33 -21.28 28.66
N GLU A 264 -11.06 -22.59 28.71
CA GLU A 264 -10.11 -23.20 29.64
C GLU A 264 -8.64 -23.16 29.17
N GLN A 265 -8.38 -22.80 27.90
CA GLN A 265 -7.02 -22.77 27.38
C GLN A 265 -6.19 -21.65 28.03
N LEU A 266 -4.95 -21.98 28.38
CA LEU A 266 -3.97 -20.97 28.79
C LEU A 266 -3.40 -20.25 27.56
N ALA A 267 -2.95 -19.01 27.71
CA ALA A 267 -2.40 -18.21 26.62
C ALA A 267 -1.31 -18.90 25.77
N ALA A 268 -0.50 -19.79 26.36
CA ALA A 268 0.49 -20.57 25.61
C ALA A 268 -0.13 -21.70 24.78
N GLN A 269 -1.24 -22.28 25.23
CA GLN A 269 -2.03 -23.26 24.48
C GLN A 269 -2.83 -22.59 23.37
N GLU A 270 -3.37 -21.39 23.59
CA GLU A 270 -4.02 -20.58 22.52
C GLU A 270 -3.05 -20.32 21.35
N GLU A 271 -1.78 -20.01 21.68
CA GLU A 271 -0.72 -19.83 20.69
C GLU A 271 -0.39 -21.13 19.97
N SER A 272 -0.27 -22.24 20.71
CA SER A 272 -0.04 -23.57 20.12
C SER A 272 -1.16 -23.94 19.15
N PHE A 273 -2.41 -23.72 19.56
CA PHE A 273 -3.60 -23.92 18.74
C PHE A 273 -3.51 -23.11 17.45
N THR A 274 -3.20 -21.82 17.55
CA THR A 274 -3.13 -20.93 16.39
C THR A 274 -2.10 -21.43 15.38
N ARG A 275 -0.91 -21.85 15.84
CA ARG A 275 0.17 -22.37 14.97
C ARG A 275 -0.17 -23.70 14.31
N GLU A 276 -0.96 -24.54 14.98
CA GLU A 276 -1.42 -25.81 14.43
C GLU A 276 -2.53 -25.59 13.37
N HIS A 277 -3.34 -24.56 13.58
CA HIS A 277 -4.60 -24.34 12.85
C HIS A 277 -4.62 -23.16 11.87
N ASP A 278 -3.47 -22.56 11.58
CA ASP A 278 -3.31 -21.39 10.68
C ASP A 278 -3.34 -21.71 9.18
N SER A 279 -3.97 -22.82 8.80
CA SER A 279 -4.16 -23.24 7.41
C SER A 279 -5.41 -24.11 7.30
N PHE A 280 -6.19 -23.96 6.22
CA PHE A 280 -7.30 -24.89 5.93
C PHE A 280 -6.85 -26.31 5.59
N GLY A 281 -5.54 -26.59 5.51
CA GLY A 281 -5.05 -27.97 5.57
C GLY A 281 -5.43 -28.66 6.88
N LEU A 282 -5.55 -27.90 7.98
CA LEU A 282 -5.98 -28.33 9.31
C LEU A 282 -6.64 -27.14 10.04
N PRO A 283 -7.82 -26.66 9.62
CA PRO A 283 -8.40 -25.45 10.19
C PRO A 283 -8.80 -25.66 11.66
N GLY A 284 -8.89 -24.57 12.41
CA GLY A 284 -9.52 -24.59 13.72
C GLY A 284 -11.03 -24.77 13.54
N ILE A 285 -11.63 -25.70 14.30
CA ILE A 285 -13.05 -26.05 14.16
C ILE A 285 -13.75 -26.01 15.52
N ALA A 286 -14.80 -25.22 15.66
CA ALA A 286 -15.59 -25.10 16.88
C ALA A 286 -17.09 -25.12 16.63
N LEU A 287 -17.85 -25.61 17.61
CA LEU A 287 -19.30 -25.51 17.67
C LEU A 287 -19.70 -24.24 18.43
N SER A 288 -20.74 -23.61 17.92
CA SER A 288 -21.48 -22.57 18.66
C SER A 288 -22.28 -23.18 19.83
N PRO A 289 -22.71 -22.38 20.83
CA PRO A 289 -23.27 -22.90 22.09
C PRO A 289 -24.46 -23.87 21.97
N ARG A 290 -25.35 -23.68 21.00
CA ARG A 290 -26.50 -24.56 20.71
C ARG A 290 -26.26 -25.42 19.47
N GLU A 291 -25.02 -25.44 18.99
CA GLU A 291 -24.58 -26.18 17.80
C GLU A 291 -25.31 -25.77 16.52
N TRP A 292 -25.90 -24.57 16.48
CA TRP A 292 -26.58 -24.05 15.28
C TRP A 292 -25.61 -23.80 14.14
N TYR A 293 -24.34 -23.56 14.48
CA TYR A 293 -23.24 -23.31 13.57
C TYR A 293 -22.00 -24.11 13.92
N LEU A 294 -21.35 -24.62 12.87
CA LEU A 294 -19.96 -25.04 12.87
C LEU A 294 -19.11 -23.87 12.34
N VAL A 295 -18.04 -23.50 13.04
CA VAL A 295 -17.10 -22.44 12.63
C VAL A 295 -15.76 -23.08 12.26
N GLU A 296 -15.28 -22.80 11.06
CA GLU A 296 -13.97 -23.21 10.53
C GLU A 296 -13.11 -21.96 10.26
N THR A 297 -11.86 -21.92 10.70
CA THR A 297 -10.99 -20.77 10.43
C THR A 297 -9.51 -21.13 10.40
N ASP A 298 -8.75 -20.41 9.57
CA ASP A 298 -7.29 -20.33 9.62
C ASP A 298 -6.79 -19.00 10.22
N CYS A 299 -7.69 -18.18 10.77
CA CYS A 299 -7.34 -16.91 11.40
C CYS A 299 -6.70 -17.06 12.79
N GLY A 300 -6.89 -18.19 13.48
CA GLY A 300 -6.35 -18.45 14.81
C GLY A 300 -7.40 -18.58 15.92
N PHE A 301 -6.91 -18.75 17.15
CA PHE A 301 -7.72 -19.15 18.30
C PHE A 301 -8.76 -18.10 18.71
N GLN A 302 -8.36 -16.83 18.86
CA GLN A 302 -9.24 -15.78 19.38
C GLN A 302 -10.39 -15.49 18.40
N THR A 303 -10.13 -15.58 17.10
CA THR A 303 -11.10 -15.46 16.02
C THR A 303 -12.09 -16.63 16.08
N LEU A 304 -11.60 -17.87 16.18
CA LEU A 304 -12.46 -19.05 16.27
C LEU A 304 -13.42 -18.96 17.46
N ARG A 305 -12.87 -18.74 18.66
CA ARG A 305 -13.63 -18.59 19.90
C ARG A 305 -14.64 -17.45 19.80
N GLY A 306 -14.17 -16.27 19.38
CA GLY A 306 -15.00 -15.07 19.31
C GLY A 306 -16.19 -15.22 18.36
N VAL A 307 -15.99 -15.78 17.17
CA VAL A 307 -17.07 -16.00 16.21
C VAL A 307 -18.03 -17.09 16.68
N ALA A 308 -17.50 -18.22 17.17
CA ALA A 308 -18.35 -19.31 17.65
C ALA A 308 -19.24 -18.87 18.84
N ALA A 309 -18.73 -18.00 19.72
CA ALA A 309 -19.48 -17.46 20.85
C ALA A 309 -20.59 -16.46 20.46
N THR A 310 -20.41 -15.69 19.38
CA THR A 310 -21.33 -14.59 19.01
C THR A 310 -22.25 -14.87 17.83
N ILE A 311 -21.95 -15.86 16.98
CA ILE A 311 -22.71 -16.12 15.74
C ILE A 311 -24.21 -16.38 15.99
N GLU A 312 -24.55 -17.07 17.08
CA GLU A 312 -25.95 -17.34 17.45
C GLU A 312 -26.69 -16.08 17.92
N MET A 313 -25.98 -15.08 18.42
CA MET A 313 -26.58 -13.80 18.81
C MET A 313 -27.01 -13.02 17.56
N HIS A 314 -26.16 -13.01 16.52
CA HIS A 314 -26.50 -12.45 15.21
C HIS A 314 -27.68 -13.18 14.56
N HIS A 315 -27.68 -14.51 14.63
CA HIS A 315 -28.80 -15.33 14.18
C HIS A 315 -30.10 -14.97 14.93
N THR A 316 -30.06 -14.91 16.27
CA THR A 316 -31.23 -14.60 17.10
C THR A 316 -31.82 -13.24 16.76
N ARG A 317 -30.98 -12.23 16.53
CA ARG A 317 -31.44 -10.91 16.07
C ARG A 317 -32.18 -10.98 14.73
N LEU A 318 -31.69 -11.80 13.80
CA LEU A 318 -32.37 -12.01 12.52
C LEU A 318 -33.68 -12.78 12.69
N VAL A 319 -33.74 -13.78 13.58
CA VAL A 319 -35.00 -14.46 13.92
C VAL A 319 -36.04 -13.47 14.44
N ASN A 320 -35.65 -12.55 15.33
CA ASN A 320 -36.56 -11.52 15.83
C ASN A 320 -37.02 -10.57 14.72
N PHE A 321 -36.13 -10.23 13.77
CA PHE A 321 -36.44 -9.37 12.64
C PHE A 321 -37.36 -10.02 11.61
N TYR A 322 -37.14 -11.29 11.26
CA TYR A 322 -37.99 -12.02 10.30
C TYR A 322 -39.26 -12.62 10.95
N GLY A 323 -39.24 -12.84 12.26
CA GLY A 323 -40.32 -13.46 13.04
C GLY A 323 -40.35 -14.99 12.97
N GLU A 324 -39.40 -15.64 12.28
CA GLU A 324 -39.33 -17.09 12.08
C GLU A 324 -37.86 -17.54 11.91
N ASP A 325 -37.54 -18.73 12.44
CA ASP A 325 -36.27 -19.43 12.20
C ASP A 325 -36.47 -20.60 11.21
N PRO A 326 -36.00 -20.49 9.95
CA PRO A 326 -36.13 -21.54 8.95
C PRO A 326 -35.03 -22.61 9.01
N PHE A 327 -34.16 -22.60 10.03
CA PHE A 327 -32.94 -23.42 10.10
C PHE A 327 -32.88 -24.39 11.28
N THR A 328 -34.00 -24.64 11.97
CA THR A 328 -34.08 -25.48 13.18
C THR A 328 -33.49 -26.89 13.03
N GLU A 329 -33.41 -27.45 11.82
CA GLU A 329 -32.78 -28.75 11.51
C GLU A 329 -31.57 -28.63 10.56
N ARG A 330 -31.08 -27.41 10.30
CA ARG A 330 -30.04 -27.11 9.31
C ARG A 330 -28.89 -26.33 9.93
N GLN A 331 -27.88 -27.05 10.40
CA GLN A 331 -26.64 -26.45 10.90
C GLN A 331 -25.98 -25.59 9.83
N GLY A 332 -25.64 -24.35 10.18
CA GLY A 332 -24.87 -23.45 9.34
C GLY A 332 -23.37 -23.72 9.42
N LEU A 333 -22.64 -23.37 8.37
CA LEU A 333 -21.17 -23.38 8.37
C LEU A 333 -20.64 -21.97 8.20
N VAL A 334 -19.77 -21.51 9.10
CA VAL A 334 -19.07 -20.23 8.97
C VAL A 334 -17.59 -20.49 8.71
N ARG A 335 -17.05 -19.94 7.62
CA ARG A 335 -15.62 -19.92 7.33
C ARG A 335 -15.06 -18.52 7.45
N ILE A 336 -14.03 -18.36 8.25
CA ILE A 336 -13.31 -17.09 8.33
C ILE A 336 -11.90 -17.27 7.74
N VAL A 337 -11.49 -16.33 6.89
CA VAL A 337 -10.18 -16.33 6.22
C VAL A 337 -9.48 -14.99 6.45
N PRO A 338 -8.13 -14.93 6.55
CA PRO A 338 -7.44 -13.66 6.76
C PRO A 338 -7.31 -12.83 5.48
N LEU A 339 -7.26 -13.48 4.32
CA LEU A 339 -6.87 -12.86 3.04
C LEU A 339 -7.96 -12.95 1.98
N ALA A 340 -7.94 -12.01 1.02
CA ALA A 340 -8.78 -12.07 -0.17
C ALA A 340 -8.52 -13.33 -1.02
N ALA A 341 -7.27 -13.82 -1.07
CA ALA A 341 -6.93 -15.10 -1.70
C ALA A 341 -7.66 -16.29 -1.05
N GLY A 342 -7.89 -16.24 0.26
CA GLY A 342 -8.70 -17.21 0.98
C GLY A 342 -10.17 -17.19 0.54
N LEU A 343 -10.76 -16.00 0.37
CA LEU A 343 -12.14 -15.86 -0.14
C LEU A 343 -12.27 -16.46 -1.54
N GLU A 344 -11.31 -16.16 -2.41
CA GLU A 344 -11.27 -16.70 -3.77
C GLU A 344 -11.14 -18.23 -3.76
N SER A 345 -10.31 -18.77 -2.86
CA SER A 345 -10.16 -20.22 -2.68
C SER A 345 -11.43 -20.90 -2.17
N GLU A 346 -12.33 -20.17 -1.52
CA GLU A 346 -13.67 -20.65 -1.17
C GLU A 346 -14.73 -20.39 -2.25
N GLY A 347 -14.37 -19.70 -3.34
CA GLY A 347 -15.24 -19.49 -4.51
C GLY A 347 -15.93 -18.12 -4.54
N ALA A 348 -15.30 -17.08 -3.99
CA ALA A 348 -15.85 -15.72 -4.01
C ALA A 348 -16.38 -15.31 -5.40
N PRO A 349 -17.60 -14.77 -5.50
CA PRO A 349 -18.20 -14.39 -6.77
C PRO A 349 -17.61 -13.09 -7.34
N PHE A 350 -17.06 -12.23 -6.49
CA PHE A 350 -16.48 -10.94 -6.84
C PHE A 350 -15.17 -10.70 -6.10
N TYR A 351 -14.22 -10.01 -6.73
CA TYR A 351 -12.92 -9.70 -6.14
C TYR A 351 -12.98 -8.71 -4.96
N TRP A 352 -14.03 -7.87 -4.93
CA TRP A 352 -14.21 -6.81 -3.92
C TRP A 352 -15.08 -7.27 -2.75
N ALA A 353 -15.59 -8.50 -2.79
CA ALA A 353 -16.42 -9.04 -1.72
C ALA A 353 -15.60 -9.16 -0.42
N ALA A 354 -16.16 -8.68 0.69
CA ALA A 354 -15.59 -8.91 2.03
C ALA A 354 -16.05 -10.25 2.62
N GLY A 355 -17.18 -10.77 2.14
CA GLY A 355 -17.74 -12.08 2.45
C GLY A 355 -18.79 -12.46 1.41
N PHE A 356 -19.31 -13.68 1.53
CA PHE A 356 -20.44 -14.14 0.73
C PHE A 356 -21.18 -15.29 1.42
N GLN A 357 -22.47 -15.42 1.12
CA GLN A 357 -23.31 -16.54 1.52
C GLN A 357 -23.57 -17.50 0.34
N GLY A 358 -23.25 -18.79 0.52
CA GLY A 358 -23.55 -19.87 -0.42
C GLY A 358 -24.33 -20.99 0.26
N GLY A 359 -25.66 -21.05 0.05
CA GLY A 359 -26.51 -22.03 0.72
C GLY A 359 -26.48 -21.85 2.24
N ASP A 360 -26.04 -22.86 2.99
CA ASP A 360 -25.83 -22.79 4.45
C ASP A 360 -24.38 -22.44 4.85
N THR A 361 -23.51 -22.11 3.89
CA THR A 361 -22.12 -21.71 4.15
C THR A 361 -21.95 -20.19 4.04
N THR A 362 -21.55 -19.56 5.13
CA THR A 362 -21.09 -18.18 5.20
C THR A 362 -19.57 -18.17 5.11
N VAL A 363 -18.99 -17.35 4.23
CA VAL A 363 -17.54 -17.14 4.18
C VAL A 363 -17.24 -15.67 4.35
N PHE A 364 -16.32 -15.30 5.23
CA PHE A 364 -15.98 -13.91 5.50
C PHE A 364 -14.48 -13.69 5.68
N ARG A 365 -13.97 -12.56 5.20
CA ARG A 365 -12.58 -12.15 5.39
C ARG A 365 -12.44 -11.32 6.65
N PHE A 366 -11.48 -11.68 7.50
CA PHE A 366 -11.17 -10.94 8.71
C PHE A 366 -9.66 -10.65 8.82
N SER A 367 -9.30 -9.38 8.66
CA SER A 367 -7.93 -8.89 8.88
C SER A 367 -7.94 -7.69 9.82
N ALA A 368 -7.04 -7.69 10.80
CA ALA A 368 -6.81 -6.63 11.78
C ALA A 368 -8.08 -5.91 12.28
N GLY A 369 -8.82 -6.50 13.23
CA GLY A 369 -10.07 -5.92 13.71
C GLY A 369 -10.54 -6.44 15.06
N THR A 370 -11.83 -6.26 15.33
CA THR A 370 -12.51 -6.70 16.55
C THR A 370 -13.61 -7.70 16.21
N ILE A 371 -13.98 -8.56 17.16
CA ILE A 371 -15.09 -9.53 16.99
C ILE A 371 -16.41 -8.80 16.73
N GLU A 372 -16.66 -7.67 17.40
CA GLU A 372 -17.86 -6.87 17.13
C GLU A 372 -17.87 -6.31 15.71
N GLY A 373 -16.73 -5.78 15.23
CA GLY A 373 -16.59 -5.32 13.85
C GLY A 373 -16.86 -6.43 12.83
N LEU A 374 -16.33 -7.64 13.08
CA LEU A 374 -16.59 -8.84 12.27
C LEU A 374 -18.08 -9.23 12.30
N GLY A 375 -18.72 -9.12 13.47
CA GLY A 375 -20.14 -9.45 13.67
C GLY A 375 -21.09 -8.67 12.76
N HIS A 376 -20.77 -7.41 12.45
CA HIS A 376 -21.53 -6.60 11.49
C HIS A 376 -21.52 -7.20 10.07
N GLY A 377 -20.35 -7.68 9.64
CA GLY A 377 -20.20 -8.41 8.39
C GLY A 377 -20.91 -9.75 8.39
N LEU A 378 -20.81 -10.51 9.48
CA LEU A 378 -21.52 -11.78 9.61
C LEU A 378 -23.05 -11.59 9.61
N THR A 379 -23.56 -10.56 10.28
CA THR A 379 -25.00 -10.23 10.24
C THR A 379 -25.46 -9.90 8.81
N HIS A 380 -24.64 -9.18 8.04
CA HIS A 380 -24.90 -8.91 6.62
C HIS A 380 -25.04 -10.22 5.82
N GLU A 381 -24.07 -11.13 5.92
CA GLU A 381 -24.11 -12.39 5.17
C GLU A 381 -25.21 -13.34 5.65
N LEU A 382 -25.47 -13.39 6.96
CA LEU A 382 -26.57 -14.18 7.51
C LEU A 382 -27.93 -13.66 7.04
N THR A 383 -28.11 -12.35 6.80
CA THR A 383 -29.32 -11.82 6.16
C THR A 383 -29.55 -12.47 4.79
N HIS A 384 -28.50 -12.70 4.00
CA HIS A 384 -28.61 -13.43 2.74
C HIS A 384 -29.03 -14.89 2.93
N ARG A 385 -28.58 -15.53 4.03
CA ARG A 385 -29.01 -16.89 4.39
C ARG A 385 -30.52 -16.93 4.65
N PHE A 386 -31.01 -16.03 5.51
CA PHE A 386 -32.44 -15.90 5.83
C PHE A 386 -33.27 -15.55 4.59
N ASP A 387 -32.79 -14.62 3.76
CA ASP A 387 -33.46 -14.25 2.51
C ASP A 387 -33.57 -15.41 1.53
N GLY A 388 -32.50 -16.19 1.36
CA GLY A 388 -32.53 -17.38 0.50
C GLY A 388 -33.54 -18.43 0.96
N ALA A 389 -33.81 -18.53 2.27
CA ALA A 389 -34.73 -19.50 2.85
C ALA A 389 -36.19 -19.01 2.87
N LEU A 390 -36.43 -17.79 3.36
CA LEU A 390 -37.78 -17.25 3.60
C LEU A 390 -38.34 -16.48 2.41
N CYS A 391 -37.48 -15.79 1.67
CA CYS A 391 -37.87 -14.85 0.63
C CYS A 391 -37.05 -15.07 -0.66
N PRO A 392 -37.03 -16.28 -1.24
CA PRO A 392 -36.19 -16.59 -2.39
C PRO A 392 -36.60 -15.78 -3.64
N GLY A 393 -35.61 -15.43 -4.47
CA GLY A 393 -35.84 -14.75 -5.75
C GLY A 393 -35.95 -13.22 -5.68
N GLN A 394 -35.65 -12.62 -4.52
CA GLN A 394 -35.57 -11.17 -4.35
C GLN A 394 -34.58 -10.52 -5.35
N PRO A 395 -34.83 -9.28 -5.79
CA PRO A 395 -33.89 -8.55 -6.63
C PRO A 395 -32.64 -8.14 -5.83
N SER A 396 -31.51 -7.99 -6.51
CA SER A 396 -30.21 -7.70 -5.87
C SER A 396 -30.21 -6.40 -5.07
N TRP A 397 -30.87 -5.33 -5.55
CA TRP A 397 -30.94 -4.05 -4.82
C TRP A 397 -31.59 -4.19 -3.44
N LEU A 398 -32.57 -5.09 -3.31
CA LEU A 398 -33.30 -5.31 -2.07
C LEU A 398 -32.49 -6.21 -1.13
N THR A 399 -31.97 -7.30 -1.68
CA THR A 399 -31.17 -8.29 -0.96
C THR A 399 -29.93 -7.62 -0.35
N GLU A 400 -29.13 -6.92 -1.16
CA GLU A 400 -27.95 -6.20 -0.69
C GLU A 400 -28.31 -4.98 0.17
N GLY A 401 -29.31 -4.19 -0.23
CA GLY A 401 -29.70 -2.98 0.51
C GLY A 401 -30.17 -3.26 1.93
N LYS A 402 -30.94 -4.34 2.11
CA LYS A 402 -31.39 -4.81 3.42
C LYS A 402 -30.26 -5.42 4.23
N ALA A 403 -29.38 -6.21 3.60
CA ALA A 403 -28.20 -6.76 4.25
C ALA A 403 -27.25 -5.64 4.75
N VAL A 404 -27.07 -4.55 3.99
CA VAL A 404 -26.32 -3.36 4.45
C VAL A 404 -26.98 -2.73 5.68
N TRP A 405 -28.31 -2.62 5.70
CA TRP A 405 -29.03 -2.04 6.83
C TRP A 405 -28.96 -2.92 8.09
N THR A 406 -29.22 -4.22 7.98
CA THR A 406 -29.12 -5.17 9.10
C THR A 406 -27.71 -5.24 9.65
N GLY A 407 -26.69 -5.21 8.79
CA GLY A 407 -25.29 -5.13 9.19
C GLY A 407 -24.93 -3.85 9.94
N SER A 408 -25.70 -2.76 9.84
CA SER A 408 -25.36 -1.46 10.46
C SER A 408 -26.32 -0.99 11.56
N ALA A 409 -27.51 -1.57 11.67
CA ALA A 409 -28.60 -1.08 12.52
C ALA A 409 -28.59 -1.63 13.96
N TYR A 410 -27.41 -1.93 14.52
CA TYR A 410 -27.24 -2.34 15.91
C TYR A 410 -25.82 -1.95 16.38
N GLY A 411 -25.58 -1.98 17.69
CA GLY A 411 -24.29 -1.59 18.30
C GLY A 411 -23.41 -2.75 18.75
N HIS A 412 -23.99 -3.70 19.49
CA HIS A 412 -23.28 -4.85 20.06
C HIS A 412 -23.89 -6.19 19.66
N SER A 413 -23.07 -7.24 19.63
CA SER A 413 -23.48 -8.62 19.38
C SER A 413 -24.61 -9.11 20.31
N GLU A 414 -24.65 -8.67 21.56
CA GLU A 414 -25.70 -9.04 22.54
C GLU A 414 -27.07 -8.41 22.28
N GLU A 415 -27.16 -7.35 21.47
CA GLU A 415 -28.44 -6.71 21.17
C GLU A 415 -29.32 -7.65 20.35
N THR A 416 -30.55 -7.92 20.79
CA THR A 416 -31.44 -8.85 20.08
C THR A 416 -32.34 -8.17 19.06
N GLU A 417 -32.31 -6.84 18.98
CA GLU A 417 -33.20 -6.03 18.13
C GLU A 417 -32.40 -5.03 17.29
N PHE A 418 -32.89 -4.70 16.10
CA PHE A 418 -32.35 -3.61 15.29
C PHE A 418 -32.93 -2.25 15.70
N VAL A 419 -32.15 -1.18 15.51
CA VAL A 419 -32.57 0.22 15.67
C VAL A 419 -33.45 0.63 14.49
N PRO A 420 -34.79 0.73 14.62
CA PRO A 420 -35.68 0.80 13.46
C PRO A 420 -35.53 2.07 12.61
N ASN A 421 -35.10 3.17 13.23
CA ASN A 421 -34.87 4.47 12.58
C ASN A 421 -33.39 4.74 12.24
N HIS A 422 -32.56 3.69 12.21
CA HIS A 422 -31.16 3.80 11.83
C HIS A 422 -30.97 4.22 10.35
N VAL A 423 -30.11 5.20 10.12
CA VAL A 423 -29.66 5.63 8.78
C VAL A 423 -28.20 6.05 8.77
N ASN A 424 -27.52 5.79 7.65
CA ASN A 424 -26.23 6.39 7.32
C ASN A 424 -26.46 7.65 6.47
N LYS A 425 -26.46 8.82 7.12
CA LYS A 425 -26.66 10.13 6.45
C LYS A 425 -25.61 10.41 5.37
N GLY A 426 -24.40 9.85 5.49
CA GLY A 426 -23.36 9.94 4.47
C GLY A 426 -23.74 9.20 3.19
N THR A 427 -24.18 7.96 3.30
CA THR A 427 -24.60 7.11 2.17
C THR A 427 -25.76 7.76 1.41
N LEU A 428 -26.80 8.24 2.11
CA LEU A 428 -27.97 8.87 1.46
C LEU A 428 -27.58 10.11 0.63
N ARG A 429 -26.68 10.95 1.15
CA ARG A 429 -26.13 12.11 0.42
C ARG A 429 -25.36 11.68 -0.83
N SER A 430 -24.54 10.64 -0.70
CA SER A 430 -23.75 10.10 -1.81
C SER A 430 -24.65 9.59 -2.94
N VAL A 431 -25.70 8.83 -2.58
CA VAL A 431 -26.70 8.29 -3.51
C VAL A 431 -27.42 9.41 -4.26
N TYR A 432 -27.81 10.48 -3.57
CA TYR A 432 -28.39 11.67 -4.21
C TYR A 432 -27.41 12.32 -5.19
N GLY A 433 -26.16 12.55 -4.77
CA GLY A 433 -25.11 13.16 -5.59
C GLY A 433 -24.80 12.37 -6.87
N ALA A 434 -24.83 11.04 -6.76
CA ALA A 434 -24.66 10.11 -7.87
C ALA A 434 -25.88 10.04 -8.82
N GLY A 435 -27.01 10.62 -8.44
CA GLY A 435 -28.21 10.77 -9.27
C GLY A 435 -29.16 9.57 -9.28
N TRP A 436 -29.07 8.67 -8.28
CA TRP A 436 -29.92 7.48 -8.18
C TRP A 436 -31.40 7.75 -7.88
N SER A 437 -31.78 9.02 -7.68
CA SER A 437 -33.19 9.45 -7.63
C SER A 437 -33.78 9.82 -9.00
N ARG A 438 -32.96 9.85 -10.06
CA ARG A 438 -33.42 10.12 -11.42
C ARG A 438 -34.06 8.86 -12.00
N GLU A 439 -35.12 9.05 -12.76
CA GLU A 439 -35.92 7.94 -13.30
C GLU A 439 -35.09 6.91 -14.06
N ASN A 440 -34.21 7.33 -14.97
CA ASN A 440 -33.39 6.40 -15.77
C ASN A 440 -32.47 5.53 -14.90
N LYS A 441 -31.72 6.15 -13.97
CA LYS A 441 -30.81 5.43 -13.07
C LYS A 441 -31.55 4.54 -12.07
N LEU A 442 -32.69 4.99 -11.56
CA LEU A 442 -33.47 4.17 -10.65
C LEU A 442 -34.07 2.96 -11.37
N ARG A 443 -34.51 3.11 -12.64
CA ARG A 443 -34.93 1.97 -13.48
C ARG A 443 -33.79 0.97 -13.68
N GLU A 444 -32.56 1.43 -13.93
CA GLU A 444 -31.37 0.57 -14.05
C GLU A 444 -31.15 -0.27 -12.77
N LEU A 445 -31.32 0.31 -11.58
CA LEU A 445 -31.19 -0.41 -10.30
C LEU A 445 -32.27 -1.50 -10.09
N LEU A 446 -33.47 -1.28 -10.63
CA LEU A 446 -34.63 -2.17 -10.40
C LEU A 446 -34.65 -3.41 -11.30
N ILE A 447 -33.84 -3.43 -12.37
CA ILE A 447 -33.74 -4.55 -13.31
C ILE A 447 -32.53 -5.46 -13.01
N PRO A 448 -32.53 -6.75 -13.43
CA PRO A 448 -31.48 -7.71 -13.07
C PRO A 448 -30.09 -7.41 -13.64
N ASP A 449 -30.01 -6.81 -14.83
CA ASP A 449 -28.77 -6.64 -15.60
C ASP A 449 -28.05 -5.33 -15.26
N LEU A 450 -27.85 -5.07 -13.97
CA LEU A 450 -27.13 -3.89 -13.52
C LEU A 450 -25.63 -4.04 -13.81
N GLU A 451 -25.09 -3.18 -14.68
CA GLU A 451 -23.68 -3.21 -15.11
C GLU A 451 -22.70 -3.11 -13.93
N ASP A 452 -22.99 -2.25 -12.95
CA ASP A 452 -22.21 -2.15 -11.71
C ASP A 452 -23.00 -2.71 -10.52
N TYR A 453 -22.79 -3.99 -10.23
CA TYR A 453 -23.43 -4.69 -9.11
C TYR A 453 -23.26 -3.96 -7.75
N ARG A 454 -22.17 -3.19 -7.56
CA ARG A 454 -21.89 -2.48 -6.29
C ARG A 454 -22.94 -1.43 -5.95
N ALA A 455 -23.67 -0.92 -6.94
CA ALA A 455 -24.76 0.02 -6.70
C ALA A 455 -25.92 -0.59 -5.89
N ASN A 456 -26.09 -1.92 -5.91
CA ASN A 456 -27.07 -2.62 -5.08
C ASN A 456 -26.85 -2.40 -3.57
N TYR A 457 -25.61 -2.18 -3.13
CA TYR A 457 -25.30 -1.92 -1.72
C TYR A 457 -25.74 -0.52 -1.32
N SER A 458 -25.23 0.51 -1.98
CA SER A 458 -25.44 1.90 -1.54
C SER A 458 -26.80 2.46 -1.98
N ALA A 459 -27.17 2.31 -3.26
CA ALA A 459 -28.44 2.79 -3.78
C ALA A 459 -29.60 1.88 -3.33
N GLY A 460 -29.37 0.56 -3.27
CA GLY A 460 -30.33 -0.38 -2.71
C GLY A 460 -30.58 -0.15 -1.23
N TYR A 461 -29.54 0.11 -0.42
CA TYR A 461 -29.71 0.52 0.99
C TYR A 461 -30.60 1.76 1.12
N ALA A 462 -30.32 2.80 0.34
CA ALA A 462 -31.08 4.03 0.40
C ALA A 462 -32.55 3.84 0.00
N LEU A 463 -32.81 2.99 -1.00
CA LEU A 463 -34.16 2.64 -1.42
C LEU A 463 -34.88 1.77 -0.37
N TYR A 464 -34.19 0.79 0.20
CA TYR A 464 -34.72 -0.04 1.29
C TYR A 464 -35.10 0.81 2.50
N VAL A 465 -34.21 1.68 2.97
CA VAL A 465 -34.49 2.60 4.08
C VAL A 465 -35.71 3.47 3.77
N PHE A 466 -35.78 4.05 2.57
CA PHE A 466 -36.92 4.86 2.16
C PHE A 466 -38.23 4.06 2.21
N LEU A 467 -38.26 2.88 1.61
CA LEU A 467 -39.46 2.03 1.58
C LEU A 467 -39.83 1.50 2.98
N ASN A 468 -38.84 1.26 3.85
CA ASN A 468 -39.08 0.73 5.18
C ASN A 468 -39.52 1.81 6.20
N THR A 469 -39.15 3.08 6.00
CA THR A 469 -39.24 4.10 7.07
C THR A 469 -39.93 5.42 6.68
N TRP A 470 -40.21 5.66 5.40
CA TRP A 470 -40.76 6.94 4.97
C TRP A 470 -42.19 7.18 5.46
N VAL A 471 -42.36 8.23 6.26
CA VAL A 471 -43.64 8.83 6.62
C VAL A 471 -43.73 10.23 6.01
N PRO A 472 -44.74 10.53 5.16
CA PRO A 472 -44.98 11.86 4.60
C PRO A 472 -45.13 12.94 5.68
N VAL A 473 -44.68 14.16 5.38
CA VAL A 473 -44.76 15.31 6.31
C VAL A 473 -45.62 16.40 5.70
N VAL A 474 -46.62 16.84 6.46
CA VAL A 474 -47.75 17.69 6.02
C VAL A 474 -47.39 19.19 5.98
N ASP A 475 -46.41 19.63 6.76
CA ASP A 475 -46.13 21.07 6.99
C ASP A 475 -45.05 21.69 6.08
N GLU A 476 -44.64 21.02 4.99
CA GLU A 476 -43.61 21.53 4.08
C GLU A 476 -44.18 22.10 2.78
N LEU A 477 -43.52 23.16 2.30
CA LEU A 477 -43.80 23.78 1.01
C LEU A 477 -43.07 23.01 -0.12
N ASP A 478 -43.66 22.93 -1.30
CA ASP A 478 -43.08 22.36 -2.51
C ASP A 478 -41.93 23.22 -3.07
N GLU A 479 -41.35 22.81 -4.21
CA GLU A 479 -40.22 23.51 -4.84
C GLU A 479 -40.57 24.95 -5.29
N ASP A 480 -41.86 25.30 -5.33
CA ASP A 480 -42.40 26.63 -5.67
C ASP A 480 -42.87 27.42 -4.43
N GLY A 481 -42.65 26.90 -3.22
CA GLY A 481 -43.07 27.56 -1.98
C GLY A 481 -44.56 27.44 -1.67
N LYS A 482 -45.27 26.45 -2.23
CA LYS A 482 -46.69 26.18 -1.94
C LYS A 482 -46.87 25.01 -0.98
N PRO A 483 -47.85 25.06 -0.06
CA PRO A 483 -48.19 23.90 0.76
C PRO A 483 -48.46 22.68 -0.12
N LEU A 484 -47.96 21.52 0.29
CA LEU A 484 -48.28 20.27 -0.39
C LEU A 484 -49.81 20.08 -0.44
N PRO A 485 -50.33 19.49 -1.53
CA PRO A 485 -51.78 19.39 -1.73
C PRO A 485 -52.47 18.61 -0.59
N GLU A 486 -53.64 19.11 -0.15
CA GLU A 486 -54.39 18.68 1.05
C GLU A 486 -54.64 17.16 1.15
N HIS A 487 -54.66 16.41 0.06
CA HIS A 487 -54.85 14.95 0.09
C HIS A 487 -53.67 14.17 0.70
N LEU A 488 -52.48 14.78 0.82
CA LEU A 488 -51.36 14.21 1.58
C LEU A 488 -51.45 14.56 3.08
N ALA A 489 -52.26 15.57 3.45
CA ALA A 489 -52.49 16.00 4.82
C ALA A 489 -53.43 15.06 5.60
N GLU A 490 -54.24 14.25 4.90
CA GLU A 490 -55.14 13.27 5.50
C GLU A 490 -54.45 11.95 5.90
N VAL A 491 -53.15 11.78 5.63
CA VAL A 491 -52.38 10.63 6.13
C VAL A 491 -52.01 10.89 7.59
N MET A 492 -52.85 10.35 8.47
CA MET A 492 -52.89 10.56 9.91
C MET A 492 -51.54 10.63 10.64
N PRO A 493 -51.37 11.50 11.66
CA PRO A 493 -50.38 11.29 12.70
C PRO A 493 -50.69 9.96 13.41
N GLY A 494 -49.87 8.94 13.16
CA GLY A 494 -50.07 7.57 13.66
C GLY A 494 -50.19 6.49 12.58
N ALA A 495 -50.26 6.85 11.29
CA ALA A 495 -50.08 5.88 10.21
C ALA A 495 -48.59 5.47 10.14
N GLY A 496 -48.32 4.16 10.16
CA GLY A 496 -46.95 3.62 10.02
C GLY A 496 -46.29 4.00 8.69
N PRO A 497 -45.05 3.54 8.42
CA PRO A 497 -44.33 3.87 7.20
C PRO A 497 -45.12 3.54 5.92
N LEU A 498 -45.15 4.48 4.97
CA LEU A 498 -46.04 4.48 3.80
C LEU A 498 -45.92 3.22 2.93
N PHE A 499 -44.70 2.69 2.77
CA PHE A 499 -44.42 1.58 1.86
C PHE A 499 -44.13 0.24 2.57
N GLN A 500 -43.99 0.22 3.89
CA GLN A 500 -43.45 -0.96 4.60
C GLN A 500 -44.31 -2.21 4.43
N GLY A 501 -45.64 -2.10 4.53
CA GLY A 501 -46.53 -3.25 4.30
C GLY A 501 -46.46 -3.79 2.87
N ARG A 502 -46.24 -2.91 1.87
CA ARG A 502 -46.04 -3.30 0.47
C ARG A 502 -44.67 -3.92 0.24
N LEU A 503 -43.64 -3.41 0.91
CA LEU A 503 -42.30 -4.00 0.90
C LEU A 503 -42.31 -5.43 1.45
N ASN A 504 -42.99 -5.67 2.57
CA ASN A 504 -43.15 -7.02 3.13
C ASN A 504 -43.87 -7.94 2.14
N SER A 505 -44.96 -7.46 1.53
CA SER A 505 -45.68 -8.20 0.48
C SER A 505 -44.82 -8.50 -0.76
N PHE A 506 -43.95 -7.56 -1.14
CA PHE A 506 -43.03 -7.72 -2.26
C PHE A 506 -41.98 -8.80 -1.97
N MET A 507 -41.41 -8.79 -0.76
CA MET A 507 -40.46 -9.82 -0.30
C MET A 507 -41.09 -11.22 -0.28
N SER A 508 -42.26 -11.37 0.35
CA SER A 508 -42.94 -12.67 0.48
C SER A 508 -43.40 -13.28 -0.86
N ASN A 509 -43.55 -12.45 -1.92
CA ASN A 509 -44.02 -12.90 -3.23
C ASN A 509 -42.92 -12.93 -4.31
N ALA A 510 -41.66 -12.63 -3.97
CA ALA A 510 -40.57 -12.49 -4.94
C ALA A 510 -40.34 -13.75 -5.79
N GLY A 511 -40.47 -14.95 -5.20
CA GLY A 511 -40.28 -16.23 -5.90
C GLY A 511 -41.42 -16.66 -6.84
N ARG A 512 -42.56 -15.93 -6.86
CA ARG A 512 -43.77 -16.32 -7.62
C ARG A 512 -43.89 -15.66 -9.00
N GLY A 513 -42.96 -14.80 -9.40
CA GLY A 513 -43.04 -14.05 -10.66
C GLY A 513 -41.76 -14.08 -11.48
N ALA A 514 -41.75 -14.84 -12.58
CA ALA A 514 -40.79 -14.67 -13.69
C ALA A 514 -41.19 -13.51 -14.63
N GLY A 515 -42.00 -12.56 -14.13
CA GLY A 515 -42.56 -11.45 -14.89
C GLY A 515 -41.65 -10.22 -14.91
N ASP A 516 -42.12 -9.17 -15.58
CA ASP A 516 -41.47 -7.87 -15.61
C ASP A 516 -41.36 -7.28 -14.19
N ARG A 517 -40.14 -7.32 -13.62
CA ARG A 517 -39.82 -6.82 -12.27
C ARG A 517 -40.13 -5.33 -12.12
N MET A 518 -40.00 -4.56 -13.20
CA MET A 518 -40.32 -3.13 -13.20
C MET A 518 -41.84 -2.93 -13.07
N ALA A 519 -42.62 -3.67 -13.88
CA ALA A 519 -44.08 -3.62 -13.79
C ALA A 519 -44.60 -4.08 -12.41
N GLN A 520 -43.96 -5.08 -11.80
CA GLN A 520 -44.27 -5.52 -10.44
C GLN A 520 -43.98 -4.43 -9.41
N PHE A 521 -42.84 -3.74 -9.54
CA PHE A 521 -42.48 -2.63 -8.66
C PHE A 521 -43.48 -1.47 -8.79
N GLU A 522 -43.75 -1.02 -10.02
CA GLU A 522 -44.71 0.06 -10.30
C GLU A 522 -46.11 -0.31 -9.77
N GLY A 523 -46.57 -1.54 -10.00
CA GLY A 523 -47.88 -1.98 -9.51
C GLY A 523 -48.04 -2.02 -7.99
N LEU A 524 -46.94 -2.08 -7.23
CA LEU A 524 -46.96 -2.15 -5.76
C LEU A 524 -46.64 -0.83 -5.06
N PHE A 525 -45.75 -0.03 -5.64
CA PHE A 525 -45.26 1.21 -5.03
C PHE A 525 -45.76 2.47 -5.74
N CYS A 526 -46.34 2.33 -6.93
CA CYS A 526 -46.85 3.41 -7.78
C CYS A 526 -48.32 3.18 -8.17
N ASP A 527 -49.19 2.87 -7.21
CA ASP A 527 -50.60 2.52 -7.46
C ASP A 527 -51.60 3.68 -7.21
N GLY A 528 -51.11 4.85 -6.76
CA GLY A 528 -51.93 6.00 -6.41
C GLY A 528 -52.83 5.81 -5.18
N ARG A 529 -52.66 4.72 -4.41
CA ARG A 529 -53.54 4.37 -3.29
C ARG A 529 -52.85 4.62 -1.94
N ASP A 530 -53.65 4.92 -0.93
CA ASP A 530 -53.20 5.14 0.46
C ASP A 530 -52.04 6.14 0.60
N GLY A 531 -52.02 7.19 -0.25
CA GLY A 531 -50.97 8.21 -0.27
C GLY A 531 -49.70 7.83 -1.04
N ARG A 532 -49.64 6.66 -1.68
CA ARG A 532 -48.53 6.26 -2.55
C ARG A 532 -48.57 7.00 -3.89
N PRO A 533 -47.40 7.19 -4.56
CA PRO A 533 -47.32 7.81 -5.89
C PRO A 533 -48.24 7.16 -6.92
N GLU A 534 -48.78 7.96 -7.85
CA GLU A 534 -49.63 7.48 -8.96
C GLU A 534 -48.83 6.84 -10.11
N ASP A 535 -47.56 7.22 -10.24
CA ASP A 535 -46.66 6.75 -11.28
C ASP A 535 -45.20 6.73 -10.80
N PHE A 536 -44.32 6.16 -11.62
CA PHE A 536 -42.90 6.03 -11.29
C PHE A 536 -42.17 7.38 -11.25
N ALA A 537 -42.57 8.34 -12.07
CA ALA A 537 -41.98 9.68 -12.06
C ALA A 537 -42.26 10.40 -10.73
N THR A 538 -43.48 10.26 -10.20
CA THR A 538 -43.90 10.79 -8.90
C THR A 538 -43.19 10.08 -7.76
N PHE A 539 -42.97 8.76 -7.88
CA PHE A 539 -42.14 8.00 -6.95
C PHE A 539 -40.71 8.55 -6.90
N CYS A 540 -40.08 8.76 -8.07
CA CYS A 540 -38.73 9.32 -8.17
C CYS A 540 -38.63 10.71 -7.52
N ARG A 541 -39.62 11.60 -7.73
CA ARG A 541 -39.67 12.92 -7.08
C ARG A 541 -39.77 12.81 -5.55
N THR A 542 -40.60 11.90 -5.06
CA THR A 542 -40.77 11.65 -3.62
C THR A 542 -39.48 11.09 -3.00
N TYR A 543 -38.83 10.14 -3.68
CA TYR A 543 -37.55 9.58 -3.26
C TYR A 543 -36.42 10.63 -3.30
N ALA A 544 -36.39 11.49 -4.33
CA ALA A 544 -35.47 12.61 -4.41
C ALA A 544 -35.63 13.58 -3.23
N ARG A 545 -36.86 13.86 -2.81
CA ARG A 545 -37.16 14.68 -1.62
C ARG A 545 -36.59 14.05 -0.36
N PHE A 546 -36.81 12.75 -0.16
CA PHE A 546 -36.24 12.02 0.98
C PHE A 546 -34.71 12.14 1.01
N LEU A 547 -34.03 11.83 -0.10
CA LEU A 547 -32.56 11.89 -0.15
C LEU A 547 -32.01 13.31 0.03
N ARG A 548 -32.67 14.33 -0.56
CA ARG A 548 -32.27 15.74 -0.44
C ARG A 548 -32.38 16.25 1.00
N GLY A 549 -33.33 15.72 1.78
CA GLY A 549 -33.52 16.10 3.18
C GLY A 549 -32.27 15.92 4.04
N PHE A 550 -31.38 14.98 3.70
CA PHE A 550 -30.14 14.72 4.46
C PHE A 550 -28.96 15.63 4.07
N ASN A 551 -29.19 16.75 3.37
CA ASN A 551 -28.12 17.67 2.97
C ASN A 551 -27.35 18.22 4.19
N ALA A 552 -26.02 18.16 4.15
CA ALA A 552 -25.15 18.59 5.25
C ALA A 552 -25.27 20.07 5.61
N MET A 553 -25.53 20.92 4.61
CA MET A 553 -25.55 22.38 4.77
C MET A 553 -26.92 22.89 5.19
N ASN A 554 -27.98 22.16 4.85
CA ASN A 554 -29.35 22.53 5.13
C ASN A 554 -30.21 21.26 5.25
N PRO A 555 -30.08 20.51 6.36
CA PRO A 555 -30.88 19.30 6.56
C PRO A 555 -32.35 19.69 6.78
N ALA A 556 -33.28 18.89 6.24
CA ALA A 556 -34.70 19.08 6.50
C ALA A 556 -35.04 18.68 7.94
N ALA A 557 -35.92 19.42 8.60
CA ALA A 557 -36.23 19.24 10.02
C ALA A 557 -36.74 17.82 10.35
N TRP A 558 -37.52 17.21 9.46
CA TRP A 558 -38.01 15.84 9.67
C TRP A 558 -36.91 14.78 9.72
N THR A 559 -35.69 15.08 9.28
CA THR A 559 -34.56 14.14 9.35
C THR A 559 -34.08 13.87 10.78
N ASP A 560 -34.50 14.67 11.76
CA ASP A 560 -34.16 14.50 13.18
C ASP A 560 -34.74 13.21 13.78
N ARG A 561 -35.80 12.65 13.17
CA ARG A 561 -36.36 11.35 13.60
C ARG A 561 -35.44 10.16 13.29
N TYR A 562 -34.43 10.35 12.44
CA TYR A 562 -33.48 9.32 12.06
C TYR A 562 -32.15 9.48 12.79
N THR A 563 -31.59 8.35 13.23
CA THR A 563 -30.33 8.31 13.97
C THR A 563 -29.24 7.60 13.17
N SER A 564 -28.00 8.08 13.30
CA SER A 564 -26.80 7.31 12.90
C SER A 564 -26.10 6.71 14.13
N GLN A 565 -26.63 6.98 15.33
CA GLN A 565 -26.15 6.41 16.58
C GLN A 565 -26.86 5.09 16.84
N VAL A 566 -26.08 4.08 17.18
CA VAL A 566 -26.52 2.80 17.71
C VAL A 566 -26.12 2.74 19.20
N PRO A 567 -26.81 1.96 20.05
CA PRO A 567 -26.45 1.86 21.47
C PRO A 567 -25.00 1.37 21.61
N GLY A 568 -24.30 1.82 22.65
CA GLY A 568 -22.94 1.41 23.04
C GLY A 568 -21.98 0.97 21.92
N VAL A 569 -20.96 1.77 21.62
CA VAL A 569 -19.79 1.20 20.92
C VAL A 569 -18.85 0.75 22.02
N ALA A 570 -18.88 -0.53 22.41
CA ALA A 570 -17.85 -1.05 23.33
C ALA A 570 -16.51 -0.91 22.62
N SER A 571 -15.51 -0.42 23.35
CA SER A 571 -14.13 -0.66 22.96
C SER A 571 -13.88 -2.17 23.04
N SER A 572 -14.05 -2.88 21.94
CA SER A 572 -13.64 -4.27 21.84
C SER A 572 -12.13 -4.31 21.60
N PRO A 573 -11.39 -5.19 22.29
CA PRO A 573 -9.97 -5.34 22.04
C PRO A 573 -9.74 -5.84 20.61
N LEU A 574 -8.60 -5.45 20.04
CA LEU A 574 -8.13 -6.01 18.79
C LEU A 574 -7.83 -7.50 18.96
N ILE A 575 -8.11 -8.28 17.93
CA ILE A 575 -7.67 -9.67 17.83
C ILE A 575 -6.18 -9.71 17.49
N TYR A 576 -5.43 -10.50 18.25
CA TYR A 576 -3.98 -10.62 18.12
C TYR A 576 -3.52 -11.94 17.51
N ASP A 577 -4.44 -12.73 16.95
CA ASP A 577 -4.07 -13.94 16.21
C ASP A 577 -3.17 -13.57 15.02
N GLU A 578 -2.00 -14.18 14.93
CA GLU A 578 -0.97 -13.84 13.95
C GLU A 578 -1.47 -13.83 12.49
N PRO A 579 -2.26 -14.81 12.01
CA PRO A 579 -2.73 -14.83 10.62
C PRO A 579 -3.59 -13.63 10.23
N THR A 580 -4.26 -12.98 11.20
CA THR A 580 -5.10 -11.79 10.94
C THR A 580 -4.29 -10.50 10.74
N TRP A 581 -3.00 -10.49 11.10
CA TRP A 581 -2.10 -9.34 10.95
C TRP A 581 -1.42 -9.33 9.58
N VAL A 582 -2.25 -9.09 8.58
CA VAL A 582 -1.90 -9.15 7.16
C VAL A 582 -1.01 -7.98 6.72
N TRP A 583 0.00 -8.28 5.89
CA TRP A 583 0.92 -7.29 5.29
C TRP A 583 0.65 -7.05 3.80
N SER A 584 -0.37 -7.70 3.24
CA SER A 584 -0.71 -7.58 1.82
C SER A 584 -1.35 -6.24 1.49
N ARG A 585 -1.44 -5.97 0.19
CA ARG A 585 -2.21 -4.84 -0.32
C ARG A 585 -3.71 -5.14 -0.26
N ASN A 586 -4.51 -4.10 -0.07
CA ASN A 586 -5.95 -4.20 -0.25
C ASN A 586 -6.26 -4.60 -1.69
N ARG A 587 -7.23 -5.51 -1.86
CA ARG A 587 -7.66 -6.00 -3.17
C ARG A 587 -8.39 -4.89 -3.93
N THR A 588 -7.96 -4.65 -5.17
CA THR A 588 -8.67 -3.81 -6.15
C THR A 588 -9.02 -4.66 -7.38
N GLU A 589 -9.38 -4.10 -8.54
CA GLU A 589 -9.62 -4.91 -9.75
C GLU A 589 -8.39 -5.80 -10.05
N PRO A 590 -8.48 -7.13 -9.85
CA PRO A 590 -7.29 -7.94 -9.74
C PRO A 590 -6.75 -8.33 -11.10
N TYR A 591 -5.49 -8.72 -11.13
CA TYR A 591 -4.88 -9.44 -12.24
C TYR A 591 -4.88 -10.93 -11.94
N PHE A 592 -4.84 -11.77 -12.97
CA PHE A 592 -4.76 -13.20 -12.78
C PHE A 592 -3.45 -13.59 -12.07
N GLY A 593 -3.56 -14.25 -10.92
CA GLY A 593 -2.45 -14.63 -10.05
C GLY A 593 -2.24 -13.76 -8.82
N ASP A 594 -2.93 -12.62 -8.68
CA ASP A 594 -2.70 -11.66 -7.59
C ASP A 594 -2.93 -12.37 -6.24
N ALA A 595 -2.03 -12.24 -5.27
CA ALA A 595 -1.91 -13.00 -4.01
C ALA A 595 -1.70 -14.53 -4.14
N GLN A 596 -2.38 -15.19 -5.08
CA GLN A 596 -2.29 -16.63 -5.30
C GLN A 596 -0.88 -17.08 -5.72
N ALA A 597 -0.16 -16.25 -6.48
CA ALA A 597 1.21 -16.54 -6.89
C ALA A 597 2.19 -16.52 -5.71
N GLU A 598 2.00 -15.62 -4.74
CA GLU A 598 2.81 -15.61 -3.52
C GLU A 598 2.51 -16.85 -2.66
N GLU A 599 1.24 -17.19 -2.44
CA GLU A 599 0.84 -18.40 -1.71
C GLU A 599 1.43 -19.67 -2.35
N ALA A 600 1.40 -19.75 -3.68
CA ALA A 600 2.05 -20.83 -4.42
C ALA A 600 3.56 -20.88 -4.19
N GLY A 601 4.23 -19.72 -4.21
CA GLY A 601 5.66 -19.61 -3.94
C GLY A 601 6.02 -20.11 -2.53
N MET A 602 5.29 -19.68 -1.51
CA MET A 602 5.48 -20.11 -0.12
C MET A 602 5.28 -21.63 0.04
N LEU A 603 4.21 -22.18 -0.54
CA LEU A 603 3.89 -23.61 -0.45
C LEU A 603 4.93 -24.47 -1.17
N LEU A 604 5.32 -24.10 -2.39
CA LEU A 604 6.31 -24.82 -3.19
C LEU A 604 7.69 -24.76 -2.54
N ASP A 605 8.06 -23.64 -1.94
CA ASP A 605 9.33 -23.48 -1.23
C ASP A 605 9.39 -24.40 0.01
N ARG A 606 8.30 -24.44 0.79
CA ARG A 606 8.16 -25.32 1.96
C ARG A 606 8.28 -26.80 1.60
N GLU A 607 7.73 -27.21 0.45
CA GLU A 607 7.80 -28.59 -0.06
C GLU A 607 9.07 -28.86 -0.90
N GLY A 608 10.04 -27.95 -0.92
CA GLY A 608 11.34 -28.14 -1.56
C GLY A 608 11.34 -28.03 -3.09
N GLN A 609 10.25 -27.56 -3.72
CA GLN A 609 10.15 -27.32 -5.17
C GLN A 609 10.75 -25.96 -5.54
N ARG A 610 12.05 -25.78 -5.25
CA ARG A 610 12.73 -24.47 -5.25
C ARG A 610 12.66 -23.70 -6.57
N LYS A 611 12.74 -24.40 -7.71
CA LYS A 611 12.68 -23.76 -9.03
C LYS A 611 11.29 -23.21 -9.33
N ASP A 612 10.25 -24.01 -9.05
CA ASP A 612 8.85 -23.61 -9.26
C ASP A 612 8.43 -22.53 -8.25
N ALA A 613 8.94 -22.59 -7.03
CA ALA A 613 8.80 -21.54 -6.02
C ALA A 613 9.42 -20.21 -6.48
N ALA A 614 10.66 -20.23 -7.00
CA ALA A 614 11.30 -19.03 -7.54
C ALA A 614 10.51 -18.41 -8.70
N LEU A 615 9.92 -19.24 -9.57
CA LEU A 615 9.06 -18.76 -10.65
C LEU A 615 7.75 -18.15 -10.11
N ALA A 616 7.13 -18.78 -9.12
CA ALA A 616 5.93 -18.26 -8.47
C ALA A 616 6.18 -16.91 -7.76
N PHE A 617 7.32 -16.75 -7.07
CA PHE A 617 7.71 -15.45 -6.49
C PHE A 617 7.97 -14.38 -7.55
N LEU A 618 8.62 -14.70 -8.67
CA LEU A 618 8.79 -13.76 -9.78
C LEU A 618 7.43 -13.35 -10.39
N TRP A 619 6.51 -14.31 -10.53
CA TRP A 619 5.14 -14.02 -10.97
C TRP A 619 4.43 -13.10 -9.97
N ALA A 620 4.50 -13.39 -8.67
CA ALA A 620 3.96 -12.52 -7.62
C ALA A 620 4.54 -11.10 -7.72
N MET A 621 5.85 -10.95 -7.89
CA MET A 621 6.51 -9.65 -8.00
C MET A 621 6.11 -8.85 -9.25
N GLN A 622 5.77 -9.52 -10.36
CA GLN A 622 5.19 -8.85 -11.54
C GLN A 622 3.81 -8.24 -11.22
N LEU A 623 3.03 -8.92 -10.38
CA LEU A 623 1.66 -8.51 -10.05
C LEU A 623 1.64 -7.51 -8.88
N GLU A 624 2.40 -7.78 -7.83
CA GLU A 624 2.30 -7.10 -6.55
C GLU A 624 3.34 -5.99 -6.38
N GLY A 625 4.29 -5.90 -7.31
CA GLY A 625 5.44 -5.02 -7.20
C GLY A 625 6.50 -5.64 -6.29
N ARG A 626 7.30 -4.79 -5.65
CA ARG A 626 8.33 -5.28 -4.72
C ARG A 626 7.73 -5.54 -3.35
N LEU A 627 7.98 -6.74 -2.82
CA LEU A 627 7.57 -7.17 -1.49
C LEU A 627 8.78 -7.75 -0.76
N GLY A 628 9.16 -7.16 0.38
CA GLY A 628 10.41 -7.50 1.06
C GLY A 628 10.54 -8.98 1.44
N VAL A 629 9.46 -9.61 1.92
CA VAL A 629 9.41 -11.02 2.31
C VAL A 629 9.51 -11.95 1.09
N ALA A 630 8.78 -11.65 0.01
CA ALA A 630 8.84 -12.43 -1.23
C ALA A 630 10.23 -12.34 -1.88
N GLU A 631 10.89 -11.17 -1.85
CA GLU A 631 12.26 -11.01 -2.34
C GLU A 631 13.25 -11.86 -1.53
N GLU A 632 13.09 -11.96 -0.21
CA GLU A 632 13.92 -12.81 0.63
C GLU A 632 13.73 -14.30 0.36
N ARG A 633 12.48 -14.75 0.27
CA ARG A 633 12.15 -16.14 -0.08
C ARG A 633 12.63 -16.49 -1.48
N LEU A 634 12.52 -15.57 -2.43
CA LEU A 634 13.08 -15.71 -3.77
C LEU A 634 14.60 -15.88 -3.74
N VAL A 635 15.33 -15.08 -2.95
CA VAL A 635 16.79 -15.26 -2.78
C VAL A 635 17.08 -16.67 -2.29
N GLY A 636 16.44 -17.13 -1.22
CA GLY A 636 16.64 -18.48 -0.67
C GLY A 636 16.30 -19.60 -1.68
N ALA A 637 15.20 -19.47 -2.42
CA ALA A 637 14.81 -20.43 -3.45
C ALA A 637 15.80 -20.46 -4.63
N LEU A 638 16.34 -19.31 -5.02
CA LEU A 638 17.37 -19.21 -6.06
C LEU A 638 18.71 -19.80 -5.60
N GLU A 639 19.13 -19.55 -4.36
CA GLU A 639 20.35 -20.17 -3.80
C GLU A 639 20.23 -21.69 -3.72
N ALA A 640 19.10 -22.18 -3.17
CA ALA A 640 18.85 -23.60 -3.02
C ALA A 640 18.70 -24.35 -4.36
N SER A 641 18.30 -23.64 -5.43
CA SER A 641 18.26 -24.19 -6.79
C SER A 641 19.58 -24.04 -7.57
N GLY A 642 20.63 -23.46 -6.96
CA GLY A 642 21.93 -23.25 -7.58
C GLY A 642 22.04 -22.02 -8.49
N ALA A 643 21.02 -21.16 -8.50
CA ALA A 643 20.95 -19.93 -9.30
C ALA A 643 21.60 -18.72 -8.59
N SER A 644 22.85 -18.86 -8.16
CA SER A 644 23.57 -17.86 -7.33
C SER A 644 23.66 -16.46 -7.94
N ALA A 645 23.75 -16.35 -9.28
CA ALA A 645 23.74 -15.06 -9.97
C ALA A 645 22.40 -14.31 -9.82
N GLY A 646 21.28 -15.05 -9.88
CA GLY A 646 19.95 -14.49 -9.68
C GLY A 646 19.73 -14.10 -8.23
N ALA A 647 20.11 -14.98 -7.29
CA ALA A 647 20.04 -14.70 -5.86
C ALA A 647 20.80 -13.42 -5.47
N TRP A 648 22.06 -13.30 -5.91
CA TRP A 648 22.85 -12.10 -5.68
C TRP A 648 22.21 -10.85 -6.30
N ALA A 649 21.66 -10.94 -7.52
CA ALA A 649 21.02 -9.82 -8.19
C ALA A 649 19.77 -9.31 -7.45
N ILE A 650 18.95 -10.19 -6.85
CA ILE A 650 17.82 -9.78 -6.01
C ILE A 650 18.32 -9.21 -4.68
N ALA A 651 19.26 -9.87 -4.00
CA ALA A 651 19.83 -9.40 -2.75
C ALA A 651 20.44 -7.99 -2.89
N GLN A 652 21.14 -7.72 -3.99
CA GLN A 652 21.74 -6.41 -4.26
C GLN A 652 20.70 -5.31 -4.53
N GLN A 653 19.55 -5.65 -5.13
CA GLN A 653 18.43 -4.71 -5.32
C GLN A 653 17.72 -4.36 -4.01
N ARG A 654 17.69 -5.28 -3.04
CA ARG A 654 17.08 -5.04 -1.71
C ARG A 654 17.83 -3.97 -0.93
N VAL A 655 19.15 -3.97 -0.98
CA VAL A 655 20.01 -3.07 -0.17
C VAL A 655 20.34 -1.74 -0.87
N PHE A 656 20.08 -1.62 -2.17
CA PHE A 656 20.32 -0.39 -2.93
C PHE A 656 19.27 0.70 -2.61
N PRO A 657 19.65 1.99 -2.43
CA PRO A 657 20.96 2.59 -2.68
C PRO A 657 21.83 2.75 -1.43
N LEU A 658 21.53 2.04 -0.35
CA LEU A 658 22.12 2.26 0.96
C LEU A 658 23.54 1.70 1.05
N HIS A 659 23.72 0.44 0.67
CA HIS A 659 25.02 -0.24 0.72
C HIS A 659 25.12 -1.36 -0.33
N ALA A 660 26.32 -1.93 -0.42
CA ALA A 660 26.64 -3.12 -1.19
C ALA A 660 26.42 -4.38 -0.35
N VAL A 661 25.93 -5.46 -0.98
CA VAL A 661 25.95 -6.79 -0.34
C VAL A 661 27.40 -7.20 -0.13
N GLN A 662 27.76 -7.64 1.08
CA GLN A 662 29.15 -8.03 1.41
C GLN A 662 29.61 -9.35 0.79
N ALA A 663 28.77 -10.00 -0.02
CA ALA A 663 29.10 -11.23 -0.73
C ALA A 663 29.74 -10.92 -2.09
N ASP A 664 30.82 -11.63 -2.42
CA ASP A 664 31.48 -11.53 -3.71
C ASP A 664 30.49 -11.70 -4.86
N ARG A 665 30.48 -10.74 -5.79
CA ARG A 665 29.66 -10.82 -6.99
C ARG A 665 29.99 -12.13 -7.75
N PRO A 666 28.98 -12.95 -8.10
CA PRO A 666 29.20 -14.19 -8.80
C PRO A 666 29.96 -13.99 -10.13
N ARG A 667 30.94 -14.86 -10.42
CA ARG A 667 31.71 -14.84 -11.69
C ARG A 667 30.82 -14.87 -12.94
N ALA A 668 29.63 -15.45 -12.84
CA ALA A 668 28.62 -15.48 -13.91
C ALA A 668 28.15 -14.07 -14.34
N LEU A 669 28.39 -13.03 -13.53
CA LEU A 669 28.13 -11.62 -13.80
C LEU A 669 29.43 -10.86 -14.14
N SER A 670 30.24 -11.42 -15.05
CA SER A 670 31.46 -10.76 -15.53
C SER A 670 31.13 -9.53 -16.41
N LEU A 671 31.17 -8.34 -15.82
CA LEU A 671 30.84 -7.06 -16.48
C LEU A 671 32.09 -6.22 -16.75
N LYS A 672 32.84 -6.60 -17.79
CA LYS A 672 34.15 -5.99 -18.08
C LYS A 672 34.05 -4.50 -18.41
N ARG A 673 33.00 -4.09 -19.13
CA ARG A 673 32.83 -2.68 -19.55
C ARG A 673 32.29 -1.85 -18.39
N THR A 674 31.41 -2.40 -17.57
CA THR A 674 30.90 -1.71 -16.38
C THR A 674 31.99 -1.53 -15.32
N MET A 675 32.85 -2.54 -15.08
CA MET A 675 34.01 -2.37 -14.19
C MET A 675 35.01 -1.35 -14.73
N LYS A 676 35.18 -1.27 -16.05
CA LYS A 676 36.00 -0.23 -16.67
C LYS A 676 35.43 1.17 -16.45
N LEU A 677 34.11 1.34 -16.48
CA LEU A 677 33.47 2.62 -16.14
C LEU A 677 33.79 3.02 -14.71
N LEU A 678 33.67 2.08 -13.76
CA LEU A 678 33.98 2.31 -12.34
C LEU A 678 35.42 2.86 -12.18
N ALA A 679 36.41 2.14 -12.72
CA ALA A 679 37.81 2.60 -12.70
C ALA A 679 38.04 3.94 -13.44
N THR A 680 37.26 4.24 -14.48
CA THR A 680 37.37 5.51 -15.21
C THR A 680 36.81 6.68 -14.40
N LEU A 681 35.76 6.46 -13.61
CA LEU A 681 35.20 7.46 -12.70
C LEU A 681 36.17 7.78 -11.56
N GLU A 682 36.84 6.77 -11.00
CA GLU A 682 37.90 6.93 -10.00
C GLU A 682 39.03 7.81 -10.53
N VAL A 683 39.58 7.49 -11.71
CA VAL A 683 40.63 8.30 -12.33
C VAL A 683 40.18 9.75 -12.55
N ALA A 684 38.94 9.96 -13.03
CA ALA A 684 38.41 11.31 -13.23
C ALA A 684 38.25 12.09 -11.92
N ALA A 685 37.79 11.43 -10.85
CA ALA A 685 37.67 12.02 -9.52
C ALA A 685 39.05 12.47 -8.98
N THR A 686 40.05 11.59 -9.07
CA THR A 686 41.43 11.88 -8.60
C THR A 686 42.04 13.05 -9.37
N VAL A 687 41.99 13.04 -10.70
CA VAL A 687 42.55 14.12 -11.53
C VAL A 687 41.89 15.46 -11.22
N HIS A 688 40.56 15.48 -11.09
CA HIS A 688 39.84 16.72 -10.74
C HIS A 688 40.15 17.17 -9.30
N GLY A 689 40.38 16.22 -8.38
CA GLY A 689 40.82 16.49 -7.01
C GLY A 689 42.22 17.13 -6.95
N GLU A 690 43.18 16.61 -7.73
CA GLU A 690 44.54 17.15 -7.88
C GLU A 690 44.55 18.57 -8.45
N HIS A 691 43.57 18.91 -9.29
CA HIS A 691 43.36 20.27 -9.80
C HIS A 691 42.57 21.20 -8.84
N GLU A 692 42.26 20.74 -7.63
CA GLU A 692 41.43 21.43 -6.64
C GLU A 692 40.00 21.75 -7.11
N TRP A 693 39.49 21.04 -8.12
CA TRP A 693 38.11 21.16 -8.60
C TRP A 693 37.16 20.30 -7.76
N ARG A 694 36.95 20.71 -6.51
CA ARG A 694 36.27 19.93 -5.48
C ARG A 694 34.83 19.54 -5.86
N GLN A 695 34.03 20.45 -6.43
CA GLN A 695 32.66 20.16 -6.83
C GLN A 695 32.61 19.14 -7.97
N SER A 696 33.50 19.26 -8.95
CA SER A 696 33.57 18.31 -10.07
C SER A 696 34.11 16.94 -9.63
N ALA A 697 35.16 16.90 -8.79
CA ALA A 697 35.67 15.65 -8.21
C ALA A 697 34.62 14.93 -7.36
N ALA A 698 33.88 15.68 -6.53
CA ALA A 698 32.79 15.15 -5.71
C ALA A 698 31.66 14.54 -6.56
N ARG A 699 31.36 15.14 -7.73
CA ARG A 699 30.36 14.62 -8.67
C ARG A 699 30.79 13.28 -9.27
N PHE A 700 32.04 13.14 -9.73
CA PHE A 700 32.57 11.87 -10.21
C PHE A 700 32.61 10.81 -9.10
N THR A 701 32.99 11.21 -7.88
CA THR A 701 32.98 10.31 -6.72
C THR A 701 31.56 9.82 -6.41
N ALA A 702 30.56 10.69 -6.47
CA ALA A 702 29.17 10.30 -6.22
C ALA A 702 28.64 9.31 -7.29
N ASP A 703 28.95 9.55 -8.57
CA ASP A 703 28.62 8.62 -9.65
C ASP A 703 29.38 7.29 -9.52
N HIS A 704 30.64 7.32 -9.06
CA HIS A 704 31.44 6.13 -8.75
C HIS A 704 30.78 5.32 -7.62
N ASP A 705 30.58 5.92 -6.45
CA ASP A 705 30.07 5.23 -5.26
C ASP A 705 28.69 4.63 -5.53
N ARG A 706 27.83 5.34 -6.26
CA ARG A 706 26.51 4.84 -6.64
C ARG A 706 26.60 3.62 -7.57
N LEU A 707 27.54 3.61 -8.53
CA LEU A 707 27.81 2.45 -9.37
C LEU A 707 28.44 1.31 -8.57
N ALA A 708 29.36 1.61 -7.64
CA ALA A 708 30.00 0.63 -6.77
C ALA A 708 28.97 -0.13 -5.94
N ARG A 709 28.00 0.57 -5.34
CA ARG A 709 26.88 -0.05 -4.60
C ARG A 709 26.09 -1.03 -5.46
N TRP A 710 25.74 -0.66 -6.69
CA TRP A 710 25.03 -1.56 -7.61
C TRP A 710 25.81 -2.85 -7.94
N LEU A 711 27.14 -2.78 -7.89
CA LEU A 711 28.04 -3.85 -8.29
C LEU A 711 28.56 -4.68 -7.11
N GLY A 712 28.28 -4.27 -5.87
CA GLY A 712 28.88 -4.89 -4.68
C GLY A 712 30.36 -4.52 -4.51
N GLU A 713 30.81 -3.38 -5.03
CA GLU A 713 32.21 -2.97 -5.06
C GLU A 713 32.48 -1.86 -4.03
N PRO A 714 33.74 -1.64 -3.60
CA PRO A 714 34.10 -0.60 -2.64
C PRO A 714 33.80 0.83 -3.13
N GLU A 715 33.38 1.69 -2.21
CA GLU A 715 33.22 3.13 -2.44
C GLU A 715 34.57 3.86 -2.29
N LEU A 716 34.77 4.97 -3.00
CA LEU A 716 35.97 5.81 -2.85
C LEU A 716 35.91 6.64 -1.56
N LEU A 717 34.71 7.07 -1.21
CA LEU A 717 34.44 7.91 -0.04
C LEU A 717 35.14 9.27 0.02
N ASP A 718 35.88 9.68 -1.01
CA ASP A 718 36.69 10.90 -1.04
C ASP A 718 35.95 12.20 -1.44
N HIS A 719 36.59 13.36 -1.21
CA HIS A 719 36.22 14.68 -1.75
C HIS A 719 34.85 15.30 -1.37
N ALA A 720 34.36 15.15 -0.14
CA ALA A 720 33.14 15.82 0.30
C ALA A 720 33.21 17.37 0.17
N PRO A 721 32.28 18.04 -0.52
CA PRO A 721 32.36 19.49 -0.69
C PRO A 721 32.06 20.21 0.62
N THR A 722 32.76 21.32 0.86
CA THR A 722 32.64 22.12 2.07
C THR A 722 31.42 23.06 1.99
N ASN A 723 30.28 22.68 2.58
CA ASN A 723 29.14 23.47 3.09
C ASN A 723 28.60 24.70 2.30
N GLU A 724 29.06 25.02 1.09
CA GLU A 724 28.56 26.18 0.34
C GLU A 724 27.47 25.81 -0.66
N ALA A 725 26.48 26.71 -0.72
CA ALA A 725 25.17 26.63 -1.35
C ALA A 725 25.15 26.53 -2.89
N THR A 726 26.08 25.82 -3.52
CA THR A 726 26.16 25.65 -4.98
C THR A 726 26.59 24.25 -5.41
N ALA A 727 26.19 23.21 -4.67
CA ALA A 727 26.20 21.85 -5.21
C ALA A 727 25.15 21.76 -6.33
N TRP A 728 25.58 21.40 -7.54
CA TRP A 728 24.68 21.04 -8.63
C TRP A 728 23.65 20.03 -8.13
N ARG A 729 22.37 20.32 -8.35
CA ARG A 729 21.24 19.45 -8.01
C ARG A 729 20.71 18.88 -9.32
N SER A 730 20.54 17.56 -9.38
CA SER A 730 19.95 16.88 -10.54
C SER A 730 18.45 17.16 -10.53
N VAL A 731 18.04 18.22 -11.23
CA VAL A 731 16.65 18.63 -11.38
C VAL A 731 16.17 18.26 -12.77
N HIS A 732 14.99 17.65 -12.86
CA HIS A 732 14.32 17.36 -14.14
C HIS A 732 12.81 17.57 -14.04
N PRO A 733 12.14 17.95 -15.13
CA PRO A 733 10.68 18.04 -15.16
C PRO A 733 10.05 16.65 -14.96
N VAL A 734 8.94 16.57 -14.22
CA VAL A 734 8.20 15.31 -14.01
C VAL A 734 7.79 14.69 -15.36
N GLU A 735 7.40 15.53 -16.33
CA GLU A 735 7.04 15.10 -17.69
C GLU A 735 8.08 14.15 -18.30
N GLY A 736 9.36 14.40 -18.05
CA GLY A 736 10.46 13.77 -18.77
C GLY A 736 10.42 14.15 -20.25
N SER A 737 10.05 13.20 -21.10
CA SER A 737 9.91 13.40 -22.54
C SER A 737 8.48 13.63 -23.02
N ALA A 738 7.49 13.21 -22.23
CA ALA A 738 6.07 13.34 -22.56
C ALA A 738 5.19 12.99 -21.36
N TRP A 739 4.03 13.63 -21.28
CA TRP A 739 2.91 13.21 -20.44
C TRP A 739 2.18 12.01 -21.05
N VAL A 740 1.81 11.05 -20.20
CA VAL A 740 1.07 9.84 -20.58
C VAL A 740 -0.20 9.73 -19.73
N GLU A 741 -1.35 9.68 -20.38
CA GLU A 741 -2.64 9.36 -19.74
C GLU A 741 -2.73 7.86 -19.51
N GLU A 742 -3.08 7.44 -18.29
CA GLU A 742 -3.08 6.04 -17.84
C GLU A 742 -4.27 5.77 -16.91
N GLU A 743 -4.52 4.49 -16.67
CA GLU A 743 -5.51 4.04 -15.67
C GLU A 743 -4.98 4.18 -14.23
N LEU A 744 -5.90 4.49 -13.32
CA LEU A 744 -5.65 4.60 -11.88
C LEU A 744 -6.91 4.19 -11.12
N VAL A 745 -6.77 3.29 -10.14
CA VAL A 745 -7.93 2.80 -9.37
C VAL A 745 -8.75 3.95 -8.81
N GLY A 746 -10.08 3.81 -8.92
CA GLY A 746 -11.05 4.84 -8.53
C GLY A 746 -11.18 6.00 -9.54
N HIS A 747 -10.50 5.95 -10.68
CA HIS A 747 -10.53 6.98 -11.73
C HIS A 747 -10.90 6.42 -13.12
N ASP A 748 -11.33 5.15 -13.21
CA ASP A 748 -11.53 4.42 -14.48
C ASP A 748 -13.00 4.22 -14.90
N ASP A 749 -13.94 4.87 -14.23
CA ASP A 749 -15.32 4.96 -14.72
C ASP A 749 -15.30 5.47 -16.18
N PRO A 750 -16.24 5.07 -17.06
CA PRO A 750 -16.24 5.37 -18.50
C PRO A 750 -16.42 6.88 -18.76
N PHE A 751 -15.35 7.64 -18.52
CA PHE A 751 -15.26 9.08 -18.71
C PHE A 751 -14.37 9.36 -19.91
N PRO A 752 -14.63 10.48 -20.61
CA PRO A 752 -13.97 10.71 -21.88
C PRO A 752 -12.48 11.04 -21.68
N THR A 753 -11.62 10.26 -22.34
CA THR A 753 -10.18 10.47 -22.44
C THR A 753 -9.82 11.90 -22.83
N GLY A 754 -8.63 12.36 -22.42
CA GLY A 754 -8.11 13.68 -22.79
C GLY A 754 -8.65 14.82 -21.92
N ASN A 755 -9.07 14.54 -20.69
CA ASN A 755 -9.50 15.55 -19.71
C ASN A 755 -8.33 16.26 -19.01
N TRP A 756 -7.27 16.53 -19.77
CA TRP A 756 -6.06 17.20 -19.34
C TRP A 756 -5.48 18.02 -20.50
N PHE A 757 -4.52 18.88 -20.21
CA PHE A 757 -3.70 19.55 -21.23
C PHE A 757 -2.32 19.91 -20.65
N SER A 758 -1.30 19.91 -21.50
CA SER A 758 -0.04 20.57 -21.19
C SER A 758 -0.11 22.02 -21.66
N ALA A 759 0.12 22.95 -20.74
CA ALA A 759 0.19 24.36 -21.07
C ALA A 759 1.54 24.70 -21.71
N ALA A 760 1.57 25.82 -22.41
CA ALA A 760 2.73 26.26 -23.16
C ALA A 760 3.88 26.73 -22.24
N ASP A 761 3.60 26.94 -20.95
CA ASP A 761 4.57 27.25 -19.90
C ASP A 761 5.08 26.00 -19.15
N GLY A 762 4.73 24.78 -19.59
CA GLY A 762 5.15 23.54 -18.94
C GLY A 762 4.26 23.13 -17.75
N ASP A 763 3.17 23.85 -17.52
CA ASP A 763 2.19 23.48 -16.51
C ASP A 763 1.28 22.36 -16.98
N LEU A 764 0.89 21.48 -16.06
CA LEU A 764 -0.07 20.43 -16.34
C LEU A 764 -1.46 20.83 -15.82
N GLY A 765 -2.43 20.94 -16.71
CA GLY A 765 -3.84 21.03 -16.35
C GLY A 765 -4.48 19.66 -16.27
N VAL A 766 -5.04 19.27 -15.11
CA VAL A 766 -5.80 18.01 -14.93
C VAL A 766 -7.25 18.29 -14.52
N GLY A 767 -8.20 17.55 -15.10
CA GLY A 767 -9.65 17.70 -14.92
C GLY A 767 -10.34 18.60 -15.96
N ARG A 768 -9.61 19.05 -16.98
CA ARG A 768 -10.10 19.88 -18.11
C ARG A 768 -9.26 19.66 -19.36
N ARG A 769 -9.88 19.76 -20.54
CA ARG A 769 -9.21 19.61 -21.86
C ARG A 769 -8.41 20.82 -22.36
N LYS A 770 -8.63 22.00 -21.78
CA LYS A 770 -7.98 23.25 -22.20
C LYS A 770 -7.94 24.26 -21.07
N ALA A 771 -6.98 25.19 -21.17
CA ALA A 771 -6.86 26.34 -20.29
C ALA A 771 -8.15 27.19 -20.31
N ARG A 772 -8.41 27.90 -19.20
CA ARG A 772 -9.58 28.78 -19.08
C ARG A 772 -9.38 30.02 -19.96
N SER A 773 -10.34 30.30 -20.85
CA SER A 773 -10.43 31.54 -21.61
C SER A 773 -11.53 32.44 -21.01
N GLY A 774 -11.17 33.42 -20.18
CA GLY A 774 -12.07 34.52 -19.78
C GLY A 774 -13.20 34.23 -18.76
N THR A 775 -13.94 35.30 -18.46
CA THR A 775 -14.94 35.50 -17.39
C THR A 775 -16.27 34.82 -17.71
N GLY A 776 -16.59 33.78 -16.94
CA GLY A 776 -17.83 33.03 -17.07
C GLY A 776 -17.97 32.10 -15.88
N ARG A 777 -19.24 31.82 -15.50
CA ARG A 777 -19.69 30.95 -14.39
C ARG A 777 -18.65 29.87 -14.09
N PHE A 778 -18.21 29.78 -12.83
CA PHE A 778 -17.52 28.58 -12.37
C PHE A 778 -18.37 27.38 -12.74
N GLY A 779 -17.85 26.51 -13.62
CA GLY A 779 -18.49 25.22 -13.83
C GLY A 779 -18.59 24.53 -12.48
N GLY A 780 -19.76 23.96 -12.17
CA GLY A 780 -19.85 22.97 -11.10
C GLY A 780 -18.79 21.90 -11.34
N ALA A 781 -18.35 21.21 -10.28
CA ALA A 781 -17.29 20.19 -10.32
C ALA A 781 -17.37 19.39 -11.63
N ASN A 782 -16.41 19.65 -12.52
CA ASN A 782 -16.35 19.00 -13.83
C ASN A 782 -16.24 17.49 -13.55
N ARG A 783 -17.18 16.70 -14.08
CA ARG A 783 -17.35 15.27 -13.75
C ARG A 783 -16.58 14.39 -14.72
N GLY A 784 -15.25 14.41 -14.65
CA GLY A 784 -14.43 13.48 -15.40
C GLY A 784 -13.11 13.25 -14.70
N ALA A 785 -12.93 12.03 -14.19
CA ALA A 785 -11.68 11.62 -13.60
C ALA A 785 -10.60 11.52 -14.68
N VAL A 786 -9.36 11.86 -14.33
CA VAL A 786 -8.20 11.70 -15.22
C VAL A 786 -6.96 11.46 -14.39
N PHE A 787 -6.07 10.61 -14.87
CA PHE A 787 -4.72 10.45 -14.34
C PHE A 787 -3.71 10.60 -15.46
N VAL A 788 -2.69 11.42 -15.21
CA VAL A 788 -1.61 11.68 -16.16
C VAL A 788 -0.29 11.55 -15.41
N ARG A 789 0.64 10.78 -15.96
CA ARG A 789 1.99 10.59 -15.40
C ARG A 789 3.07 11.06 -16.36
N GLY A 790 4.25 11.34 -15.80
CA GLY A 790 5.45 11.56 -16.58
C GLY A 790 6.01 10.27 -17.19
N SER A 791 6.97 10.42 -18.11
CA SER A 791 7.69 9.30 -18.72
C SER A 791 8.95 8.87 -17.97
N HIS A 792 9.39 9.65 -16.98
CA HIS A 792 10.56 9.33 -16.17
C HIS A 792 10.21 8.38 -15.01
N TYR A 793 10.99 7.29 -14.86
CA TYR A 793 10.85 6.36 -13.74
C TYR A 793 11.90 6.70 -12.66
N GLU A 794 11.45 6.95 -11.43
CA GLU A 794 12.33 7.21 -10.30
C GLU A 794 12.80 5.89 -9.67
N LEU A 795 14.10 5.61 -9.75
CA LEU A 795 14.72 4.48 -9.05
C LEU A 795 14.86 4.78 -7.54
N PRO A 796 15.02 3.76 -6.68
CA PRO A 796 15.19 3.92 -5.24
C PRO A 796 16.23 4.99 -4.85
N GLY A 797 15.91 5.77 -3.81
CA GLY A 797 16.78 6.81 -3.25
C GLY A 797 16.01 7.96 -2.63
N THR A 798 16.65 9.13 -2.62
CA THR A 798 16.12 10.35 -2.00
C THR A 798 15.86 11.41 -3.06
N TYR A 799 14.62 11.87 -3.18
CA TYR A 799 14.22 12.89 -4.14
C TYR A 799 13.13 13.80 -3.61
N LEU A 800 13.06 15.00 -4.16
CA LEU A 800 12.11 16.03 -3.77
C LEU A 800 11.27 16.43 -4.99
N LEU A 801 9.98 16.16 -4.93
CA LEU A 801 9.00 16.66 -5.89
C LEU A 801 8.56 18.06 -5.44
N LYS A 802 8.65 19.04 -6.33
CA LYS A 802 8.18 20.42 -6.10
C LYS A 802 7.15 20.80 -7.15
N THR A 803 6.03 21.34 -6.71
CA THR A 803 5.04 21.96 -7.61
C THR A 803 4.18 22.95 -6.84
N ARG A 804 3.55 23.89 -7.56
CA ARG A 804 2.51 24.72 -6.99
C ARG A 804 1.15 24.30 -7.55
N VAL A 805 0.26 23.88 -6.65
CA VAL A 805 -1.07 23.38 -7.01
C VAL A 805 -2.06 24.55 -7.00
N ARG A 806 -2.55 24.96 -8.17
CA ARG A 806 -3.58 25.99 -8.32
C ARG A 806 -4.96 25.35 -8.54
N PHE A 807 -5.92 25.75 -7.72
CA PHE A 807 -7.31 25.33 -7.79
C PHE A 807 -8.06 26.20 -8.80
N THR A 808 -8.58 25.58 -9.86
CA THR A 808 -9.24 26.33 -10.95
C THR A 808 -10.78 26.27 -10.89
N THR A 809 -11.31 25.62 -9.84
CA THR A 809 -12.75 25.37 -9.60
C THR A 809 -13.09 25.63 -8.13
N THR A 810 -14.36 25.95 -7.83
CA THR A 810 -14.82 26.25 -6.45
C THR A 810 -14.74 25.06 -5.51
N TYR A 811 -14.71 23.85 -6.06
CA TYR A 811 -14.37 22.62 -5.38
C TYR A 811 -13.49 21.78 -6.30
N ALA A 812 -12.35 21.33 -5.79
CA ALA A 812 -11.51 20.37 -6.49
C ALA A 812 -11.01 19.29 -5.51
N ARG A 813 -10.91 18.07 -6.03
CA ARG A 813 -10.32 16.91 -5.37
C ARG A 813 -9.47 16.13 -6.37
N GLY A 814 -8.21 15.94 -6.05
CA GLY A 814 -7.22 15.31 -6.92
C GLY A 814 -6.13 14.67 -6.09
N GLN A 815 -5.15 14.08 -6.76
CA GLN A 815 -4.08 13.34 -6.09
C GLN A 815 -2.73 13.60 -6.77
N VAL A 816 -1.67 13.58 -5.96
CA VAL A 816 -0.30 13.37 -6.43
C VAL A 816 0.02 11.89 -6.25
N ILE A 817 0.54 11.25 -7.29
CA ILE A 817 0.86 9.82 -7.32
C ILE A 817 2.38 9.67 -7.34
N LEU A 818 2.92 8.95 -6.37
CA LEU A 818 4.34 8.63 -6.24
C LEU A 818 4.55 7.12 -6.41
N GLY A 819 5.65 6.74 -7.04
CA GLY A 819 6.02 5.33 -7.16
C GLY A 819 5.01 4.48 -7.95
N TRP A 820 4.39 5.05 -8.97
CA TRP A 820 3.42 4.32 -9.80
C TRP A 820 4.13 3.24 -10.61
N GLY A 821 3.76 1.97 -10.40
CA GLY A 821 4.18 0.84 -11.23
C GLY A 821 3.04 0.20 -12.05
N ARG A 822 1.82 0.29 -11.49
CA ARG A 822 0.55 -0.25 -12.00
C ARG A 822 -0.59 0.61 -11.44
N ARG A 823 -1.78 0.54 -12.05
CA ARG A 823 -2.99 1.31 -11.66
C ARG A 823 -3.36 1.30 -10.17
N ASP A 824 -2.98 0.26 -9.43
CA ASP A 824 -3.26 0.01 -8.01
C ASP A 824 -1.96 -0.17 -7.18
N ARG A 825 -0.83 0.27 -7.73
CA ARG A 825 0.51 0.15 -7.12
C ARG A 825 1.17 1.52 -7.14
N ALA A 826 0.83 2.33 -6.16
CA ALA A 826 1.42 3.65 -5.93
C ALA A 826 1.17 4.12 -4.49
N VAL A 827 1.93 5.14 -4.07
CA VAL A 827 1.58 5.98 -2.91
C VAL A 827 0.78 7.17 -3.42
N THR A 828 -0.38 7.39 -2.82
CA THR A 828 -1.35 8.41 -3.22
C THR A 828 -1.45 9.50 -2.17
N ILE A 829 -1.21 10.75 -2.59
CA ILE A 829 -1.38 11.95 -1.76
C ILE A 829 -2.60 12.70 -2.26
N GLY A 830 -3.72 12.54 -1.55
CA GLY A 830 -4.96 13.25 -1.85
C GLY A 830 -4.86 14.71 -1.45
N ILE A 831 -5.37 15.61 -2.31
CA ILE A 831 -5.48 17.04 -2.05
C ILE A 831 -6.89 17.49 -2.43
N SER A 832 -7.56 18.21 -1.54
CA SER A 832 -8.89 18.77 -1.82
C SER A 832 -9.12 20.12 -1.16
N GLY A 833 -9.98 20.93 -1.78
CA GLY A 833 -10.32 22.26 -1.31
C GLY A 833 -11.71 22.68 -1.76
N ALA A 834 -12.41 23.42 -0.89
CA ALA A 834 -13.71 24.01 -1.18
C ALA A 834 -13.73 25.50 -0.80
N ALA A 835 -14.21 26.35 -1.71
CA ALA A 835 -14.45 27.76 -1.44
C ALA A 835 -15.72 27.93 -0.61
N SER A 836 -15.70 28.83 0.38
CA SER A 836 -16.84 29.06 1.30
C SER A 836 -18.04 29.77 0.65
N THR A 837 -17.86 30.39 -0.52
CA THR A 837 -18.91 31.09 -1.26
C THR A 837 -19.16 30.36 -2.58
N LEU A 838 -20.28 29.63 -2.65
CA LEU A 838 -20.77 28.95 -3.86
C LEU A 838 -21.39 29.90 -4.90
N GLU A 839 -21.35 31.21 -4.67
CA GLU A 839 -21.96 32.21 -5.56
C GLU A 839 -21.13 32.42 -6.83
N GLY A 840 -21.52 31.71 -7.89
CA GLY A 840 -20.89 31.70 -9.21
C GLY A 840 -21.00 32.98 -10.04
N ASN A 841 -20.91 34.16 -9.42
CA ASN A 841 -21.08 35.47 -10.08
C ASN A 841 -19.85 36.41 -9.97
N ARG A 842 -18.68 35.94 -9.52
CA ARG A 842 -17.47 36.79 -9.39
C ARG A 842 -16.32 36.30 -10.26
N ASP A 843 -15.60 37.25 -10.84
CA ASP A 843 -14.45 37.04 -11.75
C ASP A 843 -13.15 36.65 -11.04
N GLU A 844 -13.16 36.61 -9.70
CA GLU A 844 -12.00 36.25 -8.89
C GLU A 844 -11.76 34.74 -8.84
N GLU A 845 -10.50 34.32 -8.82
CA GLU A 845 -10.11 32.93 -8.54
C GLU A 845 -10.68 32.45 -7.18
N PRO A 846 -11.01 31.16 -7.04
CA PRO A 846 -11.60 30.66 -5.80
C PRO A 846 -10.57 30.74 -4.68
N LYS A 847 -10.89 31.50 -3.63
CA LYS A 847 -10.03 31.64 -2.45
C LYS A 847 -10.41 30.60 -1.42
N LEU A 848 -9.53 29.62 -1.23
CA LEU A 848 -9.68 28.57 -0.23
C LEU A 848 -9.30 29.10 1.15
N ARG A 849 -10.07 28.72 2.17
CA ARG A 849 -9.68 28.94 3.58
C ARG A 849 -9.03 27.70 4.19
N HIS A 850 -9.34 26.53 3.63
CA HIS A 850 -8.84 25.25 4.10
C HIS A 850 -8.48 24.37 2.91
N VAL A 851 -7.46 23.54 3.12
CA VAL A 851 -7.10 22.43 2.24
C VAL A 851 -7.13 21.16 3.10
N SER A 852 -7.66 20.08 2.57
CA SER A 852 -7.58 18.76 3.21
C SER A 852 -6.64 17.89 2.40
N TRP A 853 -5.80 17.14 3.07
CA TRP A 853 -4.87 16.20 2.44
C TRP A 853 -4.96 14.81 3.09
N SER A 854 -4.54 13.78 2.37
CA SER A 854 -4.47 12.39 2.86
C SER A 854 -3.33 11.62 2.20
N MET A 855 -2.78 10.60 2.86
CA MET A 855 -1.71 9.74 2.32
C MET A 855 -2.03 8.25 2.53
N THR A 856 -1.85 7.42 1.51
CA THR A 856 -2.08 5.95 1.54
C THR A 856 -1.22 5.26 0.49
N GLY A 857 -0.77 4.03 0.75
CA GLY A 857 -0.11 3.17 -0.23
C GLY A 857 -0.96 1.97 -0.67
N GLY A 858 -2.20 1.87 -0.21
CA GLY A 858 -3.12 0.77 -0.52
C GLY A 858 -2.85 -0.53 0.22
N PHE A 859 -2.14 -0.50 1.36
CA PHE A 859 -1.99 -1.68 2.22
C PHE A 859 -3.18 -1.87 3.16
N GLU A 860 -3.47 -3.12 3.56
CA GLU A 860 -4.57 -3.39 4.51
C GLU A 860 -4.36 -2.64 5.83
N ARG A 861 -3.10 -2.47 6.23
CA ARG A 861 -2.67 -1.82 7.47
C ARG A 861 -2.39 -0.33 7.33
N ASP A 862 -2.68 0.28 6.19
CA ASP A 862 -2.54 1.72 6.07
C ASP A 862 -3.30 2.42 7.21
N HIS A 863 -2.69 3.46 7.78
CA HIS A 863 -3.20 4.22 8.94
C HIS A 863 -3.09 3.51 10.31
N SER A 864 -2.71 2.24 10.35
CA SER A 864 -2.35 1.52 11.59
C SER A 864 -0.84 1.58 11.90
N LEU A 865 -0.06 2.23 11.03
CA LEU A 865 1.38 2.41 11.20
C LEU A 865 1.66 3.65 12.05
N GLN A 866 2.35 3.45 13.17
CA GLN A 866 2.73 4.52 14.09
C GLN A 866 3.68 5.52 13.40
N GLY A 867 3.50 6.81 13.68
CA GLY A 867 4.29 7.90 13.09
C GLY A 867 3.81 8.35 11.70
N ALA A 868 2.94 7.58 11.03
CA ALA A 868 2.32 8.01 9.79
C ALA A 868 1.09 8.89 10.08
N GLU A 869 0.99 10.03 9.38
CA GLU A 869 -0.18 10.90 9.49
C GLU A 869 -1.11 10.64 8.29
N PRO A 870 -2.29 10.04 8.51
CA PRO A 870 -3.11 9.52 7.43
C PRO A 870 -3.81 10.61 6.63
N SER A 871 -4.17 11.71 7.30
CA SER A 871 -4.83 12.86 6.72
C SER A 871 -4.90 14.02 7.71
N ALA A 872 -4.97 15.24 7.21
CA ALA A 872 -5.35 16.39 8.03
C ALA A 872 -6.06 17.45 7.20
N LYS A 873 -6.69 18.40 7.92
CA LYS A 873 -7.29 19.60 7.33
C LYS A 873 -6.55 20.83 7.83
N ILE A 874 -5.90 21.52 6.91
CA ILE A 874 -5.07 22.69 7.21
C ILE A 874 -5.85 23.98 6.95
N LYS A 875 -5.60 25.00 7.77
CA LYS A 875 -6.14 26.36 7.57
C LYS A 875 -5.07 27.21 6.90
N LEU A 876 -5.41 27.86 5.80
CA LEU A 876 -4.49 28.77 5.12
C LEU A 876 -4.41 30.10 5.88
N LEU A 877 -3.19 30.63 6.07
CA LEU A 877 -2.95 31.91 6.74
C LEU A 877 -3.74 33.05 6.08
N GLN A 878 -3.78 33.05 4.75
CA GLN A 878 -4.61 33.94 3.95
C GLN A 878 -5.40 33.13 2.92
N PRO A 879 -6.64 33.54 2.58
CA PRO A 879 -7.39 32.89 1.53
C PRO A 879 -6.63 32.91 0.20
N SER A 880 -6.30 31.73 -0.33
CA SER A 880 -5.47 31.57 -1.53
C SER A 880 -6.11 30.61 -2.53
N SER A 881 -5.85 30.80 -3.82
CA SER A 881 -6.23 29.89 -4.90
C SER A 881 -5.16 28.85 -5.22
N ALA A 882 -3.98 28.95 -4.60
CA ALA A 882 -2.86 28.05 -4.82
C ALA A 882 -2.12 27.73 -3.52
N ILE A 883 -1.49 26.56 -3.49
CA ILE A 883 -0.60 26.10 -2.43
C ILE A 883 0.71 25.59 -3.04
N GLU A 884 1.81 25.78 -2.34
CA GLU A 884 3.08 25.12 -2.67
C GLU A 884 3.07 23.73 -2.04
N VAL A 885 3.42 22.72 -2.83
CA VAL A 885 3.50 21.33 -2.40
C VAL A 885 4.92 20.85 -2.65
N GLU A 886 5.58 20.42 -1.58
CA GLU A 886 6.83 19.68 -1.67
C GLU A 886 6.63 18.30 -1.07
N LEU A 887 7.07 17.27 -1.80
CA LEU A 887 7.02 15.88 -1.37
C LEU A 887 8.45 15.35 -1.34
N LEU A 888 8.96 15.16 -0.14
CA LEU A 888 10.27 14.61 0.10
C LEU A 888 10.14 13.10 0.22
N VAL A 889 10.62 12.38 -0.79
CA VAL A 889 10.72 10.93 -0.77
C VAL A 889 12.12 10.54 -0.33
N ASP A 890 12.18 9.67 0.65
CA ASP A 890 13.42 9.17 1.22
C ASP A 890 13.29 7.68 1.51
N GLY A 891 13.81 6.86 0.59
CA GLY A 891 13.68 5.41 0.65
C GLY A 891 12.21 4.99 0.70
N ALA A 892 11.80 4.39 1.81
CA ALA A 892 10.45 3.87 2.05
C ALA A 892 9.44 4.91 2.53
N SER A 893 9.84 6.18 2.67
CA SER A 893 9.00 7.23 3.27
C SER A 893 8.73 8.38 2.31
N ALA A 894 7.59 9.05 2.49
CA ALA A 894 7.23 10.28 1.81
C ALA A 894 6.72 11.31 2.83
N SER A 895 7.37 12.47 2.91
CA SER A 895 6.96 13.59 3.77
C SER A 895 6.34 14.71 2.95
N LEU A 896 5.13 15.13 3.33
CA LEU A 896 4.38 16.21 2.69
C LEU A 896 4.64 17.54 3.39
N TYR A 897 5.04 18.55 2.61
CA TYR A 897 5.13 19.93 3.02
C TYR A 897 4.12 20.76 2.22
N ILE A 898 3.35 21.60 2.91
CA ILE A 898 2.44 22.56 2.28
C ILE A 898 2.85 23.96 2.72
N ASN A 899 3.17 24.83 1.75
CA ASN A 899 3.67 26.19 1.99
C ASN A 899 4.88 26.23 2.94
N GLY A 900 5.79 25.26 2.83
CA GLY A 900 7.02 25.15 3.63
C GLY A 900 6.85 24.50 5.01
N GLU A 901 5.63 24.19 5.44
CA GLU A 901 5.38 23.52 6.72
C GLU A 901 5.13 22.02 6.52
N ARG A 902 5.85 21.16 7.27
CA ARG A 902 5.65 19.70 7.26
C ARG A 902 4.25 19.39 7.80
N GLN A 903 3.44 18.75 6.99
CA GLN A 903 2.07 18.40 7.34
C GLN A 903 1.91 16.96 7.77
N GLY A 904 2.69 16.03 7.23
CA GLY A 904 2.59 14.62 7.58
C GLY A 904 3.59 13.76 6.80
N THR A 905 3.75 12.52 7.25
CA THR A 905 4.64 11.54 6.62
C THR A 905 3.89 10.23 6.42
N TYR A 906 4.20 9.54 5.32
CA TYR A 906 3.78 8.17 5.03
C TYR A 906 5.01 7.26 4.99
N HIS A 907 4.83 6.02 5.44
CA HIS A 907 5.85 4.97 5.42
C HIS A 907 5.29 3.71 4.77
N MET A 908 6.05 3.10 3.87
CA MET A 908 5.70 1.80 3.30
C MET A 908 5.65 0.73 4.39
N THR A 909 4.59 -0.07 4.38
CA THR A 909 4.30 -1.09 5.40
C THR A 909 5.39 -2.17 5.45
N ASP A 910 6.03 -2.50 4.35
CA ASP A 910 7.06 -3.53 4.25
C ASP A 910 8.50 -2.99 4.18
N GLY A 911 8.68 -1.67 4.33
CA GLY A 911 9.99 -1.01 4.26
C GLY A 911 10.60 -0.94 2.85
N THR A 912 9.88 -1.34 1.80
CA THR A 912 10.36 -1.22 0.43
C THR A 912 10.46 0.26 0.00
N PRO A 913 11.46 0.63 -0.84
CA PRO A 913 11.61 2.00 -1.28
C PRO A 913 10.47 2.42 -2.22
N ILE A 914 10.03 3.68 -2.11
CA ILE A 914 9.06 4.29 -3.02
C ILE A 914 9.76 4.62 -4.33
N GLU A 915 9.56 3.76 -5.33
CA GLU A 915 10.11 3.88 -6.68
C GLU A 915 9.01 3.72 -7.72
N GLY A 916 9.16 4.35 -8.89
CA GLY A 916 8.14 4.33 -9.94
C GLY A 916 7.97 5.65 -10.68
N TYR A 917 6.92 5.72 -11.49
CA TYR A 917 6.54 6.94 -12.18
C TYR A 917 5.82 7.91 -11.23
N ILE A 918 5.90 9.20 -11.52
CA ILE A 918 5.18 10.25 -10.80
C ILE A 918 4.07 10.81 -11.70
N GLY A 919 2.90 11.09 -11.11
CA GLY A 919 1.78 11.65 -11.85
C GLY A 919 0.78 12.39 -10.99
N PHE A 920 -0.26 12.90 -11.65
CA PHE A 920 -1.29 13.75 -11.06
C PHE A 920 -2.67 13.33 -11.54
N SER A 921 -3.64 13.31 -10.63
CA SER A 921 -5.04 12.99 -10.95
C SER A 921 -6.00 14.08 -10.50
N SER A 922 -7.14 14.14 -11.18
CA SER A 922 -8.34 14.84 -10.69
C SER A 922 -9.49 13.84 -10.63
N SER A 923 -10.20 13.81 -9.51
CA SER A 923 -11.43 13.02 -9.33
C SER A 923 -12.68 13.91 -9.36
N ALA A 924 -12.55 15.17 -8.98
CA ALA A 924 -13.59 16.18 -9.08
C ALA A 924 -12.98 17.57 -9.27
N GLY A 925 -13.58 18.38 -10.13
CA GLY A 925 -13.05 19.72 -10.41
C GLY A 925 -11.72 19.64 -11.19
N ALA A 926 -10.91 20.68 -11.08
CA ALA A 926 -9.69 20.78 -11.88
C ALA A 926 -8.55 21.55 -11.20
N PHE A 927 -7.34 21.07 -11.47
CA PHE A 927 -6.08 21.60 -10.96
C PHE A 927 -5.20 22.06 -12.11
N ARG A 928 -4.36 23.05 -11.82
CA ARG A 928 -3.18 23.38 -12.61
C ARG A 928 -1.97 23.12 -11.72
N MET A 929 -1.15 22.15 -12.10
CA MET A 929 0.14 21.87 -11.48
C MET A 929 1.15 22.78 -12.15
N GLU A 930 1.58 23.81 -11.42
CA GLU A 930 2.56 24.75 -11.93
C GLU A 930 3.95 24.12 -11.84
N HIS A 931 4.59 23.94 -12.99
CA HIS A 931 5.96 23.50 -13.20
C HIS A 931 6.41 22.35 -12.27
N PRO A 932 5.80 21.16 -12.35
CA PRO A 932 6.18 20.04 -11.50
C PRO A 932 7.58 19.52 -11.86
N VAL A 933 8.52 19.59 -10.89
CA VAL A 933 9.91 19.15 -11.05
C VAL A 933 10.33 18.18 -9.96
N VAL A 934 11.23 17.27 -10.30
CA VAL A 934 11.88 16.35 -9.35
C VAL A 934 13.33 16.75 -9.19
N GLU A 935 13.80 16.76 -7.96
CA GLU A 935 15.18 17.02 -7.59
C GLU A 935 15.76 15.79 -6.88
N ARG A 936 16.76 15.12 -7.47
CA ARG A 936 17.47 14.01 -6.82
C ARG A 936 18.46 14.57 -5.79
N LEU A 937 18.20 14.30 -4.52
CA LEU A 937 19.03 14.77 -3.41
C LEU A 937 20.18 13.80 -3.09
N ASP A 938 20.08 12.56 -3.57
CA ASP A 938 21.06 11.48 -3.36
C ASP A 938 22.21 11.44 -4.39
N ARG A 939 22.20 12.35 -5.37
CA ARG A 939 23.21 12.45 -6.44
C ARG A 939 24.38 13.40 -6.15
N PRO A 940 24.15 14.57 -5.56
CA PRO A 940 25.23 15.35 -4.99
C PRO A 940 25.53 14.79 -3.59
N ARG A 941 26.74 14.26 -3.37
CA ARG A 941 27.28 13.89 -2.03
C ARG A 941 27.26 15.05 -1.00
N THR A 942 26.81 16.23 -1.43
CA THR A 942 27.02 17.54 -0.83
C THR A 942 25.98 17.99 0.18
N LEU A 943 24.97 17.17 0.43
CA LEU A 943 24.00 17.48 1.45
C LEU A 943 23.81 16.23 2.30
N LEU A 944 24.69 16.07 3.30
CA LEU A 944 24.18 15.84 4.64
C LEU A 944 23.25 17.03 4.94
N VAL A 945 22.04 17.08 4.37
CA VAL A 945 21.00 17.90 5.00
C VAL A 945 20.82 17.20 6.35
N PRO A 946 21.02 17.90 7.48
CA PRO A 946 20.65 17.32 8.76
C PRO A 946 19.19 16.86 8.64
N GLY A 947 18.92 15.55 8.73
CA GLY A 947 17.59 14.99 8.48
C GLY A 947 17.38 14.19 7.18
N LEU A 948 18.34 14.17 6.25
CA LEU A 948 18.25 13.42 4.98
C LEU A 948 19.45 12.51 4.76
N ASP A 949 19.33 11.29 5.28
CA ASP A 949 20.16 10.16 4.91
C ASP A 949 19.20 8.96 4.83
N SER A 950 18.69 8.62 3.64
CA SER A 950 18.54 7.24 3.14
C SER A 950 17.71 6.21 3.92
N ALA A 951 18.08 6.01 5.17
CA ALA A 951 18.29 4.70 5.76
C ALA A 951 17.85 4.63 7.23
N GLY A 952 17.41 5.73 7.85
CA GLY A 952 17.16 5.78 9.29
C GLY A 952 18.45 5.74 10.11
N LEU A 953 18.73 4.64 10.80
CA LEU A 953 19.93 4.46 11.64
C LEU A 953 20.78 3.30 11.11
N ASP A 954 22.06 3.52 10.82
CA ASP A 954 23.02 2.44 10.59
C ASP A 954 23.97 2.34 11.79
N ILE A 955 23.80 1.26 12.54
CA ILE A 955 24.56 1.00 13.77
C ILE A 955 26.06 0.75 13.50
N THR A 956 26.43 0.37 12.28
CA THR A 956 27.81 0.03 11.91
C THR A 956 28.60 1.23 11.40
N SER A 957 27.98 2.10 10.60
CA SER A 957 28.65 3.27 10.01
C SER A 957 28.51 4.55 10.82
N GLY A 958 27.57 4.60 11.77
CA GLY A 958 27.30 5.80 12.56
C GLY A 958 26.49 6.86 11.81
N ARG A 959 25.93 6.52 10.66
CA ARG A 959 24.98 7.36 9.93
C ARG A 959 23.62 7.28 10.61
N THR A 960 23.02 8.43 10.91
CA THR A 960 21.71 8.46 11.56
C THR A 960 21.01 9.81 11.41
N LEU A 961 19.70 9.80 11.68
CA LEU A 961 18.88 10.98 11.94
C LEU A 961 18.82 11.29 13.44
N VAL A 962 18.17 12.39 13.82
CA VAL A 962 17.79 12.57 15.23
C VAL A 962 16.85 11.42 15.61
N PHE A 963 17.11 10.77 16.74
CA PHE A 963 16.45 9.51 17.09
C PHE A 963 14.92 9.60 17.23
N SER A 964 14.40 10.80 17.50
CA SER A 964 12.96 11.07 17.52
C SER A 964 12.28 10.95 16.15
N GLU A 965 13.04 10.92 15.05
CA GLU A 965 12.53 10.81 13.67
C GLU A 965 12.76 9.42 13.06
N LEU A 966 13.19 8.44 13.86
CA LEU A 966 13.48 7.08 13.39
C LEU A 966 12.24 6.17 13.28
N GLU A 967 11.09 6.55 13.84
CA GLU A 967 9.86 5.77 13.65
C GLU A 967 9.49 5.68 12.17
N GLY A 968 9.17 4.47 11.71
CA GLY A 968 8.92 4.14 10.31
C GLY A 968 10.16 4.13 9.41
N ARG A 969 11.38 4.23 9.96
CA ARG A 969 12.64 4.18 9.20
C ARG A 969 13.37 2.86 9.40
N LEU A 970 14.16 2.47 8.40
CA LEU A 970 15.01 1.29 8.49
C LEU A 970 16.07 1.48 9.59
N VAL A 971 16.48 0.38 10.22
CA VAL A 971 17.66 0.33 11.08
C VAL A 971 18.60 -0.73 10.53
N ALA A 972 19.70 -0.29 9.91
CA ALA A 972 20.67 -1.14 9.26
C ALA A 972 21.75 -1.63 10.24
N GLY A 973 22.40 -2.73 9.86
CA GLY A 973 23.44 -3.39 10.65
C GLY A 973 22.92 -4.32 11.74
N ILE A 974 21.60 -4.44 11.87
CA ILE A 974 20.92 -5.42 12.71
C ILE A 974 20.31 -6.51 11.81
N PRO A 975 20.65 -7.79 12.02
CA PRO A 975 19.99 -8.88 11.31
C PRO A 975 18.48 -8.86 11.60
N PRO A 976 17.61 -8.81 10.57
CA PRO A 976 16.17 -8.87 10.79
C PRO A 976 15.77 -10.20 11.43
N ARG A 977 14.75 -10.14 12.29
CA ARG A 977 14.16 -11.30 12.96
C ARG A 977 12.67 -11.32 12.73
N THR A 978 12.11 -12.48 12.44
CA THR A 978 10.67 -12.60 12.19
C THR A 978 9.84 -12.10 13.38
N GLN A 979 10.24 -12.37 14.62
CA GLN A 979 9.52 -11.84 15.79
C GLN A 979 9.70 -10.33 16.03
N GLY A 980 10.47 -9.64 15.20
CA GLY A 980 11.05 -8.34 15.52
C GLY A 980 12.16 -8.44 16.56
N THR A 981 12.82 -7.32 16.79
CA THR A 981 13.96 -7.18 17.71
C THR A 981 13.76 -5.94 18.58
N LEU A 982 13.96 -6.08 19.88
CA LEU A 982 14.01 -4.94 20.78
C LEU A 982 15.46 -4.46 20.92
N MET A 983 15.73 -3.22 20.52
CA MET A 983 17.06 -2.63 20.63
C MET A 983 17.09 -1.58 21.74
N LEU A 984 18.02 -1.74 22.68
CA LEU A 984 18.37 -0.76 23.69
C LEU A 984 19.59 0.03 23.24
N TRP A 985 19.45 1.35 23.19
CA TRP A 985 20.56 2.27 22.92
C TRP A 985 21.11 2.87 24.20
N VAL A 986 22.41 2.69 24.43
CA VAL A 986 23.14 3.35 25.51
C VAL A 986 24.02 4.45 24.91
N PRO A 987 23.72 5.74 25.14
CA PRO A 987 24.46 6.84 24.54
C PRO A 987 25.83 7.00 25.20
N CYS A 988 26.81 7.46 24.41
CA CYS A 988 28.00 8.08 24.99
C CYS A 988 27.64 9.47 25.55
N PRO A 989 28.08 9.86 26.76
CA PRO A 989 27.89 11.23 27.26
C PRO A 989 28.45 12.27 26.28
N ARG A 990 27.75 13.39 26.14
CA ARG A 990 28.16 14.48 25.23
C ARG A 990 29.56 14.96 25.57
N ARG A 991 30.40 15.06 24.55
CA ARG A 991 31.77 15.59 24.59
C ARG A 991 31.85 16.83 23.70
N TYR A 992 32.66 17.79 24.12
CA TYR A 992 32.89 19.03 23.36
C TYR A 992 34.21 18.98 22.59
N ASP A 993 35.15 18.13 23.03
CA ASP A 993 36.48 17.99 22.44
C ASP A 993 36.84 16.49 22.27
N PRO A 994 37.36 16.07 21.10
CA PRO A 994 37.84 14.70 20.87
C PRO A 994 38.92 14.19 21.86
N SER A 995 39.58 15.09 22.59
CA SER A 995 40.58 14.76 23.62
C SER A 995 39.99 14.54 25.02
N GLU A 996 38.72 14.91 25.26
CA GLU A 996 38.06 14.67 26.55
C GLU A 996 37.96 13.16 26.82
N PRO A 997 38.30 12.66 28.03
CA PRO A 997 38.19 11.24 28.32
C PRO A 997 36.73 10.78 28.29
N ILE A 998 36.51 9.54 27.85
CA ILE A 998 35.17 8.93 27.84
C ILE A 998 34.77 8.56 29.27
N ASP A 999 33.60 9.04 29.71
CA ASP A 999 33.05 8.72 31.03
C ASP A 999 32.42 7.31 31.05
N SER A 1000 33.29 6.30 31.11
CA SER A 1000 32.91 4.88 31.21
C SER A 1000 32.01 4.59 32.43
N HIS A 1001 32.14 5.34 33.53
CA HIS A 1001 31.32 5.13 34.72
C HIS A 1001 29.86 5.49 34.46
N THR A 1002 29.62 6.65 33.84
CA THR A 1002 28.26 7.06 33.45
C THR A 1002 27.66 6.11 32.42
N ILE A 1003 28.44 5.63 31.44
CA ILE A 1003 27.95 4.65 30.45
C ILE A 1003 27.53 3.35 31.13
N LYS A 1004 28.40 2.76 31.97
CA LYS A 1004 28.11 1.54 32.74
C LYS A 1004 26.84 1.70 33.58
N ARG A 1005 26.70 2.81 34.31
CA ARG A 1005 25.50 3.11 35.11
C ARG A 1005 24.25 3.20 34.25
N ARG A 1006 24.30 3.93 33.12
CA ARG A 1006 23.17 4.10 32.20
C ARG A 1006 22.71 2.77 31.60
N ALA A 1007 23.66 1.93 31.17
CA ALA A 1007 23.42 0.60 30.62
C ALA A 1007 22.71 -0.32 31.63
N LEU A 1008 23.26 -0.44 32.84
CA LEU A 1008 22.68 -1.31 33.88
C LEU A 1008 21.27 -0.87 34.27
N VAL A 1009 21.02 0.45 34.42
CA VAL A 1009 19.68 0.94 34.79
C VAL A 1009 18.64 0.62 33.72
N VAL A 1010 18.97 0.81 32.43
CA VAL A 1010 18.00 0.53 31.35
C VAL A 1010 17.78 -0.97 31.17
N CYS A 1011 18.83 -1.77 31.24
CA CYS A 1011 18.75 -3.23 31.15
C CYS A 1011 17.88 -3.81 32.27
N ARG A 1012 18.10 -3.40 33.52
CA ARG A 1012 17.27 -3.82 34.66
C ARG A 1012 15.80 -3.39 34.54
N SER A 1013 15.55 -2.23 33.94
CA SER A 1013 14.18 -1.77 33.67
C SER A 1013 13.52 -2.64 32.60
N LEU A 1014 14.24 -2.95 31.53
CA LEU A 1014 13.77 -3.85 30.48
C LEU A 1014 13.47 -5.25 31.03
N ILE A 1015 14.39 -5.86 31.79
CA ILE A 1015 14.21 -7.20 32.39
C ILE A 1015 12.89 -7.27 33.17
N LYS A 1016 12.60 -6.25 34.00
CA LYS A 1016 11.35 -6.18 34.76
C LYS A 1016 10.11 -6.12 33.87
N SER A 1017 10.16 -5.33 32.79
CA SER A 1017 9.04 -5.17 31.85
C SER A 1017 8.85 -6.40 30.95
N ALA A 1018 9.94 -7.04 30.53
CA ALA A 1018 9.95 -8.26 29.73
C ALA A 1018 9.30 -9.43 30.48
N LEU A 1019 9.64 -9.61 31.77
CA LEU A 1019 9.01 -10.60 32.64
C LEU A 1019 7.49 -10.43 32.73
N ARG A 1020 7.03 -9.19 32.94
CA ARG A 1020 5.60 -8.89 33.11
C ARG A 1020 4.79 -9.07 31.83
N SER A 1021 5.41 -8.87 30.68
CA SER A 1021 4.72 -8.85 29.39
C SER A 1021 4.93 -10.12 28.56
N ASN A 1022 5.61 -11.13 29.13
CA ASN A 1022 5.99 -12.38 28.45
C ASN A 1022 6.61 -12.12 27.06
N MET A 1023 7.59 -11.21 27.01
CA MET A 1023 8.24 -10.79 25.77
C MET A 1023 9.00 -11.95 25.14
N THR A 1024 8.84 -12.15 23.83
CA THR A 1024 9.47 -13.26 23.09
C THR A 1024 10.60 -12.80 22.18
N GLN A 1025 10.73 -11.49 21.97
CA GLN A 1025 11.70 -10.89 21.06
C GLN A 1025 13.14 -10.98 21.57
N GLU A 1026 14.07 -11.08 20.63
CA GLU A 1026 15.50 -10.91 20.92
C GLU A 1026 15.79 -9.48 21.38
N VAL A 1027 16.78 -9.35 22.25
CA VAL A 1027 17.25 -8.06 22.76
C VAL A 1027 18.62 -7.76 22.20
N ILE A 1028 18.77 -6.58 21.60
CA ILE A 1028 20.08 -6.02 21.23
C ILE A 1028 20.43 -4.90 22.19
N VAL A 1029 21.62 -4.95 22.78
CA VAL A 1029 22.16 -3.86 23.58
C VAL A 1029 23.28 -3.19 22.79
N SER A 1030 23.00 -1.96 22.35
CA SER A 1030 23.95 -1.12 21.62
C SER A 1030 24.75 -0.28 22.62
N LEU A 1031 26.06 -0.49 22.66
CA LEU A 1031 27.02 0.16 23.56
C LEU A 1031 28.02 1.04 22.78
N PRO A 1032 28.58 2.11 23.38
CA PRO A 1032 29.58 2.93 22.71
C PRO A 1032 30.88 2.19 22.47
N GLY A 1033 31.24 1.97 21.21
CA GLY A 1033 32.49 1.29 20.83
C GLY A 1033 33.76 2.08 21.17
N ALA A 1034 33.63 3.35 21.55
CA ALA A 1034 34.73 4.21 21.96
C ALA A 1034 35.27 3.89 23.38
N MET A 1035 34.55 3.10 24.19
CA MET A 1035 35.03 2.64 25.49
C MET A 1035 36.22 1.67 25.35
N GLU A 1036 37.04 1.60 26.40
CA GLU A 1036 38.12 0.61 26.49
C GLU A 1036 37.58 -0.83 26.38
N ALA A 1037 38.23 -1.67 25.57
CA ALA A 1037 37.75 -3.03 25.27
C ALA A 1037 37.54 -3.87 26.54
N THR A 1038 38.44 -3.76 27.52
CA THR A 1038 38.33 -4.48 28.81
C THR A 1038 37.12 -4.05 29.63
N ASP A 1039 36.76 -2.76 29.58
CA ASP A 1039 35.60 -2.20 30.27
C ASP A 1039 34.29 -2.59 29.60
N LEU A 1040 34.27 -2.66 28.26
CA LEU A 1040 33.16 -3.15 27.47
C LEU A 1040 32.91 -4.64 27.73
N ASP A 1041 33.93 -5.47 27.60
CA ASP A 1041 33.81 -6.92 27.78
C ASP A 1041 33.28 -7.25 29.19
N ALA A 1042 33.75 -6.53 30.22
CA ALA A 1042 33.25 -6.68 31.59
C ALA A 1042 31.78 -6.24 31.75
N LEU A 1043 31.37 -5.16 31.08
CA LEU A 1043 29.98 -4.68 31.10
C LEU A 1043 29.05 -5.63 30.35
N GLU A 1044 29.45 -6.11 29.17
CA GLU A 1044 28.73 -7.10 28.37
C GLU A 1044 28.51 -8.38 29.18
N ALA A 1045 29.56 -8.91 29.83
CA ALA A 1045 29.46 -10.09 30.69
C ALA A 1045 28.50 -9.89 31.88
N LEU A 1046 28.53 -8.72 32.52
CA LEU A 1046 27.64 -8.39 33.64
C LEU A 1046 26.17 -8.30 33.18
N ILE A 1047 25.90 -7.61 32.08
CA ILE A 1047 24.55 -7.50 31.52
C ILE A 1047 24.03 -8.88 31.11
N ALA A 1048 24.86 -9.68 30.42
CA ALA A 1048 24.49 -11.03 30.01
C ALA A 1048 24.11 -11.91 31.21
N ALA A 1049 24.85 -11.81 32.31
CA ALA A 1049 24.54 -12.53 33.55
C ALA A 1049 23.18 -12.10 34.14
N GLU A 1050 22.88 -10.80 34.21
CA GLU A 1050 21.58 -10.31 34.73
C GLU A 1050 20.39 -10.78 33.88
N PHE A 1051 20.52 -10.77 32.54
CA PHE A 1051 19.47 -11.28 31.65
C PHE A 1051 19.29 -12.79 31.78
N ALA A 1052 20.38 -13.56 31.83
CA ALA A 1052 20.34 -15.01 31.95
C ALA A 1052 19.74 -15.46 33.30
N GLU A 1053 20.07 -14.76 34.39
CA GLU A 1053 19.52 -15.04 35.72
C GLU A 1053 18.02 -14.70 35.80
N ALA A 1054 17.61 -13.57 35.24
CA ALA A 1054 16.25 -13.08 35.40
C ALA A 1054 15.23 -13.61 34.38
N LEU A 1055 15.66 -14.02 33.19
CA LEU A 1055 14.79 -14.48 32.09
C LEU A 1055 15.11 -15.92 31.64
N PRO A 1056 15.25 -16.91 32.54
CA PRO A 1056 15.69 -18.24 32.14
C PRO A 1056 14.76 -18.85 31.07
N GLY A 1057 15.35 -19.29 29.95
CA GLY A 1057 14.62 -19.94 28.85
C GLY A 1057 13.94 -19.01 27.83
N GLN A 1058 14.01 -17.68 28.00
CA GLN A 1058 13.48 -16.73 27.00
C GLN A 1058 14.54 -16.35 25.96
N ALA A 1059 14.13 -15.95 24.74
CA ALA A 1059 15.06 -15.44 23.71
C ALA A 1059 15.85 -14.22 24.20
N ALA A 1060 15.21 -13.36 25.00
CA ALA A 1060 15.83 -12.22 25.65
C ALA A 1060 16.92 -12.57 26.68
N ALA A 1061 17.01 -13.83 27.15
CA ALA A 1061 18.00 -14.26 28.14
C ALA A 1061 19.45 -14.10 27.67
N ARG A 1062 19.65 -14.07 26.34
CA ARG A 1062 20.96 -13.92 25.70
C ARG A 1062 20.95 -12.67 24.82
N PRO A 1063 21.10 -11.47 25.43
CA PRO A 1063 21.16 -10.26 24.64
C PRO A 1063 22.35 -10.30 23.68
N THR A 1064 22.13 -9.83 22.44
CA THR A 1064 23.21 -9.60 21.48
C THR A 1064 23.79 -8.22 21.71
N PHE A 1065 25.12 -8.12 21.78
CA PHE A 1065 25.80 -6.84 21.97
C PHE A 1065 26.27 -6.29 20.62
N MET A 1066 26.03 -4.99 20.40
CA MET A 1066 26.55 -4.27 19.25
C MET A 1066 27.30 -3.03 19.74
N ARG A 1067 28.43 -2.74 19.12
CA ARG A 1067 29.26 -1.58 19.44
C ARG A 1067 29.02 -0.51 18.38
N HIS A 1068 28.40 0.59 18.77
CA HIS A 1068 28.13 1.69 17.86
C HIS A 1068 29.30 2.68 17.82
N PRO A 1069 29.53 3.37 16.69
CA PRO A 1069 30.68 4.27 16.53
C PRO A 1069 30.49 5.65 17.18
N PHE A 1070 29.29 6.00 17.66
CA PHE A 1070 29.04 7.29 18.32
C PHE A 1070 29.82 7.42 19.63
N ASP A 1071 30.64 8.46 19.70
CA ASP A 1071 31.58 8.72 20.79
C ASP A 1071 31.19 9.92 21.67
N GLY A 1072 30.00 10.47 21.46
CA GLY A 1072 29.46 11.61 22.21
C GLY A 1072 29.80 12.98 21.62
N LEU A 1073 30.59 13.04 20.54
CA LEU A 1073 30.80 14.28 19.80
C LEU A 1073 29.55 14.63 18.98
N VAL A 1074 29.27 15.93 18.87
CA VAL A 1074 28.19 16.43 18.01
C VAL A 1074 28.64 16.31 16.54
N PRO A 1075 27.97 15.49 15.71
CA PRO A 1075 28.35 15.36 14.31
C PRO A 1075 28.22 16.70 13.58
N LYS A 1076 29.08 16.94 12.59
CA LYS A 1076 29.02 18.15 11.77
C LYS A 1076 27.65 18.26 11.11
N GLY A 1077 26.95 19.37 11.34
CA GLY A 1077 25.60 19.63 10.82
C GLY A 1077 24.48 19.42 11.83
N PHE A 1078 24.76 18.83 13.00
CA PHE A 1078 23.78 18.70 14.07
C PHE A 1078 23.94 19.81 15.12
N GLU A 1079 22.84 20.20 15.76
CA GLU A 1079 22.86 21.12 16.92
C GLU A 1079 23.28 20.40 18.22
N ASP A 1080 23.02 19.10 18.31
CA ASP A 1080 23.36 18.23 19.44
C ASP A 1080 23.64 16.80 18.95
N THR A 1081 24.09 15.92 19.83
CA THR A 1081 24.16 14.48 19.60
C THR A 1081 22.81 13.95 19.09
N PRO A 1082 22.76 13.07 18.05
CA PRO A 1082 21.50 12.62 17.45
C PRO A 1082 20.56 11.90 18.43
N ASP A 1083 21.12 11.27 19.47
CA ASP A 1083 20.40 10.60 20.56
C ASP A 1083 20.05 11.53 21.74
N LEU A 1084 20.44 12.81 21.67
CA LEU A 1084 20.31 13.82 22.72
C LEU A 1084 20.94 13.40 24.06
N GLY A 1085 21.94 12.52 24.04
CA GLY A 1085 22.55 11.92 25.22
C GLY A 1085 21.60 11.07 26.06
N LYS A 1086 20.45 10.66 25.50
CA LYS A 1086 19.41 9.86 26.16
C LYS A 1086 19.56 8.38 25.81
N ARG A 1087 19.05 7.53 26.70
CA ARG A 1087 18.88 6.09 26.43
C ARG A 1087 17.62 5.92 25.60
N TRP A 1088 17.65 5.05 24.61
CA TRP A 1088 16.49 4.81 23.74
C TRP A 1088 16.10 3.34 23.72
N VAL A 1089 14.83 3.12 23.43
CA VAL A 1089 14.26 1.80 23.16
C VAL A 1089 13.65 1.86 21.77
N PHE A 1090 14.02 0.87 20.97
CA PHE A 1090 13.48 0.66 19.65
C PHE A 1090 12.80 -0.71 19.59
N PHE A 1091 11.67 -0.78 18.91
CA PHE A 1091 11.16 -2.04 18.37
C PHE A 1091 11.38 -2.03 16.86
N LEU A 1092 12.21 -2.95 16.38
CA LEU A 1092 12.49 -3.17 14.98
C LEU A 1092 11.66 -4.36 14.52
N ASP A 1093 10.95 -4.23 13.41
CA ASP A 1093 10.15 -5.32 12.88
C ASP A 1093 10.96 -6.34 12.06
N ALA A 1094 10.27 -7.30 11.45
CA ALA A 1094 10.87 -8.33 10.61
C ALA A 1094 11.56 -7.81 9.34
N ALA A 1095 11.26 -6.58 8.91
CA ALA A 1095 11.95 -5.90 7.83
C ALA A 1095 13.09 -4.99 8.32
N GLY A 1096 13.34 -4.93 9.63
CA GLY A 1096 14.32 -4.03 10.24
C GLY A 1096 13.84 -2.58 10.31
N VAL A 1097 12.52 -2.34 10.19
CA VAL A 1097 11.93 -1.00 10.31
C VAL A 1097 11.62 -0.71 11.78
N ALA A 1098 12.06 0.42 12.30
CA ALA A 1098 11.72 0.86 13.65
C ALA A 1098 10.25 1.27 13.72
N ARG A 1099 9.38 0.42 14.30
CA ARG A 1099 7.97 0.75 14.53
C ARG A 1099 7.72 1.53 15.80
N PHE A 1100 8.70 1.52 16.70
CA PHE A 1100 8.71 2.28 17.94
C PHE A 1100 10.12 2.83 18.16
N ALA A 1101 10.24 4.11 18.48
CA ALA A 1101 11.52 4.73 18.86
C ALA A 1101 11.28 5.85 19.89
N ARG A 1102 11.51 5.55 21.17
CA ARG A 1102 11.29 6.50 22.27
C ARG A 1102 12.43 6.48 23.29
N PRO A 1103 12.66 7.57 24.03
CA PRO A 1103 13.60 7.54 25.13
C PRO A 1103 13.13 6.56 26.22
N ALA A 1104 14.07 5.85 26.83
CA ALA A 1104 13.83 4.67 27.66
C ALA A 1104 13.08 4.91 28.99
N TYR A 1105 12.64 6.14 29.29
CA TYR A 1105 11.76 6.40 30.44
C TYR A 1105 10.40 5.69 30.31
N VAL A 1106 10.04 5.26 29.09
CA VAL A 1106 8.84 4.47 28.78
C VAL A 1106 8.86 3.05 29.35
N LEU A 1107 10.00 2.57 29.87
CA LEU A 1107 10.13 1.22 30.46
C LEU A 1107 9.68 1.14 31.93
N GLY A 1108 8.82 2.06 32.39
CA GLY A 1108 8.41 2.16 33.80
C GLY A 1108 7.20 1.28 34.14
N GLY A 1109 7.40 0.18 34.87
CA GLY A 1109 6.34 -0.65 35.46
C GLY A 1109 5.63 -1.59 34.48
N SER A 1110 5.26 -1.14 33.29
CA SER A 1110 4.79 -1.94 32.16
C SER A 1110 5.32 -1.33 30.87
N PHE A 1111 5.24 -2.04 29.74
CA PHE A 1111 5.51 -1.42 28.45
C PHE A 1111 4.46 -0.34 28.15
N ASP A 1112 4.92 0.70 27.46
CA ASP A 1112 4.06 1.66 26.79
C ASP A 1112 3.02 0.93 25.90
N PRO A 1113 1.75 1.37 25.83
CA PRO A 1113 0.72 0.70 25.05
C PRO A 1113 1.11 0.46 23.58
N ASP A 1114 1.85 1.40 22.97
CA ASP A 1114 2.25 1.30 21.57
C ASP A 1114 3.38 0.26 21.40
N LEU A 1115 4.35 0.25 22.30
CA LEU A 1115 5.38 -0.79 22.32
C LEU A 1115 4.76 -2.17 22.56
N ASN A 1116 3.84 -2.28 23.53
CA ASN A 1116 3.14 -3.54 23.82
C ASN A 1116 2.29 -4.02 22.64
N HIS A 1117 1.67 -3.10 21.89
CA HIS A 1117 0.98 -3.44 20.65
C HIS A 1117 1.92 -4.15 19.66
N TRP A 1118 3.08 -3.56 19.36
CA TRP A 1118 4.02 -4.15 18.40
C TRP A 1118 4.65 -5.46 18.87
N LEU A 1119 4.96 -5.58 20.17
CA LEU A 1119 5.45 -6.82 20.75
C LEU A 1119 4.43 -7.96 20.61
N ARG A 1120 3.13 -7.67 20.69
CA ARG A 1120 2.05 -8.65 20.48
C ARG A 1120 1.86 -9.00 19.01
N VAL A 1121 1.78 -8.00 18.14
CA VAL A 1121 1.63 -8.19 16.67
C VAL A 1121 2.72 -9.12 16.13
N TYR A 1122 3.95 -8.93 16.57
CA TYR A 1122 5.10 -9.70 16.07
C TYR A 1122 5.52 -10.85 16.99
N ARG A 1123 4.77 -11.14 18.07
CA ARG A 1123 5.15 -12.19 19.03
C ARG A 1123 5.40 -13.53 18.34
N ASP A 1124 4.54 -13.86 17.38
CA ASP A 1124 4.51 -15.14 16.68
C ASP A 1124 4.73 -15.02 15.17
N TYR A 1125 5.00 -13.80 14.67
CA TYR A 1125 5.23 -13.56 13.25
C TYR A 1125 6.41 -14.39 12.75
N GLY A 1126 6.19 -15.08 11.62
CA GLY A 1126 7.16 -15.99 11.01
C GLY A 1126 7.49 -17.24 11.85
N ARG A 1127 6.66 -17.59 12.83
CA ARG A 1127 6.59 -18.91 13.50
C ARG A 1127 7.93 -19.41 14.07
N PRO A 1128 8.55 -18.63 14.98
CA PRO A 1128 9.77 -19.00 15.67
C PRO A 1128 9.59 -20.34 16.42
N PRO A 1129 10.56 -21.26 16.43
CA PRO A 1129 10.47 -22.49 17.21
C PRO A 1129 10.28 -22.19 18.70
N ARG A 1130 9.24 -22.76 19.31
CA ARG A 1130 8.93 -22.63 20.74
C ARG A 1130 8.38 -23.95 21.25
N ASP A 1131 8.77 -24.33 22.46
CA ASP A 1131 8.18 -25.44 23.18
C ASP A 1131 6.89 -24.94 23.83
N LEU A 1132 5.75 -25.22 23.18
CA LEU A 1132 4.43 -24.80 23.63
C LEU A 1132 3.67 -26.03 24.14
N PRO A 1133 2.93 -25.89 25.25
CA PRO A 1133 2.05 -26.95 25.71
C PRO A 1133 0.98 -27.23 24.66
N GLN A 1134 0.65 -28.50 24.49
CA GLN A 1134 -0.46 -28.92 23.64
C GLN A 1134 -1.78 -28.35 24.18
N PRO A 1135 -2.74 -28.00 23.30
CA PRO A 1135 -4.09 -27.68 23.72
C PRO A 1135 -4.69 -28.82 24.53
N SER A 1136 -5.26 -28.53 25.70
CA SER A 1136 -5.87 -29.55 26.56
C SER A 1136 -7.35 -29.71 26.25
N ARG A 1137 -7.86 -30.93 26.34
CA ARG A 1137 -9.29 -31.24 26.35
C ARG A 1137 -9.59 -32.09 27.57
N GLU A 1138 -10.71 -31.88 28.24
CA GLU A 1138 -11.18 -32.86 29.22
C GLU A 1138 -11.50 -34.17 28.48
N GLU A 1139 -10.93 -35.29 28.96
CA GLU A 1139 -11.32 -36.61 28.47
C GLU A 1139 -12.73 -36.89 28.99
N GLU A 1140 -13.67 -37.24 28.10
CA GLU A 1140 -14.93 -37.84 28.52
C GLU A 1140 -14.59 -39.12 29.27
N GLU A 1141 -14.75 -39.11 30.60
CA GLU A 1141 -14.79 -40.35 31.39
C GLU A 1141 -15.93 -41.18 30.80
N LEU A 1142 -15.57 -42.15 29.95
CA LEU A 1142 -16.47 -43.22 29.55
C LEU A 1142 -16.85 -43.95 30.84
N GLU A 1143 -18.04 -43.66 31.37
CA GLU A 1143 -18.71 -44.55 32.32
C GLU A 1143 -18.86 -45.90 31.62
N GLU A 1144 -17.90 -46.80 31.85
CA GLU A 1144 -18.10 -48.22 31.63
C GLU A 1144 -19.26 -48.64 32.54
N GLU A 1145 -20.47 -48.69 31.96
CA GLU A 1145 -21.61 -49.38 32.54
C GLU A 1145 -21.14 -50.78 32.96
N LEU A 1146 -21.07 -50.97 34.28
CA LEU A 1146 -20.89 -52.25 34.93
C LEU A 1146 -22.05 -53.19 34.52
N GLU A 1147 -21.89 -53.90 33.41
CA GLU A 1147 -22.50 -55.21 33.24
C GLU A 1147 -21.83 -56.17 34.23
N GLY A 1148 -22.51 -56.43 35.34
CA GLY A 1148 -22.05 -57.32 36.39
C GLY A 1148 -23.20 -57.83 37.26
N ASP A 1149 -23.90 -58.83 36.73
CA ASP A 1149 -24.67 -59.87 37.43
C ASP A 1149 -25.80 -59.46 38.40
N SER A 1150 -27.02 -59.46 37.85
CA SER A 1150 -28.14 -60.11 38.53
C SER A 1150 -28.06 -61.62 38.28
N ASP A 1151 -27.76 -62.41 39.32
CA ASP A 1151 -28.55 -63.60 39.69
C ASP A 1151 -28.10 -64.19 41.03
N ALA A 1152 -28.92 -63.89 42.05
CA ALA A 1152 -29.48 -64.83 43.02
C ALA A 1152 -30.88 -64.25 43.34
N ASP A 1153 -32.02 -64.86 43.02
CA ASP A 1153 -32.38 -66.28 42.76
C ASP A 1153 -32.96 -66.58 41.37
#